data_AF-A0A6J7E113-F1
#
_entry.id   AF-A0A6J7E113-F1
#
_cell.length_a   1.000
_cell.length_b   1.000
_cell.length_c   1.000
_cell.angle_alpha   90.00
_cell.angle_beta   90.00
_cell.angle_gamma   90.00
#
_symmetry.space_group_name_H-M   'P 1'
#
loop_
_entity.id
_entity.type
_entity.pdbx_description
1 polymer ?
#
loop_
_entity_poly.entity_id
_entity_poly.type
_entity_poly.pdbx_seq_one_letter_code
_entity_poly.pdbx_strand_id
1 'polypeptide(L)'
;MSVVPTRAKIVIIGGGVGGTSVAYHLAELGEKDVVLLDRNELTSGSTFHSAGLVGQLRADPTLTLMNMHSVDLYRKLQTTDTPPSWRECGSIKLASTPERMQEIRRQIGWAKSFGLDLHEISPQEAQNLFPLIDLDGVVGACYMTSDGQVDPSQLAMALANGARKNGVQIFTHTRVLEIKTKNGRVSSVVTDKGEIECDVVVNCGGMYAPQIGRMVDVRIPIVPMSHQYLITDNFMEEDAPFLPSLRDPDNLIYFRQEVSGLLMGGYERKSQAWSADYNSIDDIPANFNSMLLPDDWDRFYDIAEASQRRVPKMAEVGIKNFINGPEGFTPDNEFCLGETSVGGFYVAAGFCAHGIAGAGGIGKVVAEWIVAGEPTMDLWHMDIKRFGASYKSPDFTLQRITENYEAYYDIHYPGEERKSARPKLISPVYEWHKANGAVFGEKASWERVNYYENNVGDDTKRPQGWLGKHWSSAVQVEHHATRNSAGLFDESSFAKAQISGSRAAEFLNYVCANNVVKGVGKTVYTQALNSKAGIESDYTVTQTGTEKFMIVTGTAFATHDFGWLEKLRREFKFDNVEITNITHDLACFGLMGPNSRSILQSLTSTDLSHSAFPFMTSQEIVIAGIQVRATRITYVGELGWEIYASINDGLNLWQKIVSAGKDLGLIACGYRAIESLRLEKGYRAWAGEINTETNPYEAGLGFAVALKKESFHGKSACIEAKEKQKRKLVAIVFDDITSAPFGSEPIRINNKVIGRIKTGGQGYTINKAIAYAYLPIDTCEPGTAVEVELFGRWAQGLISSEPLFDPTNERVRL
;
A
#
# COMPACT_ATOMS: atom_id res chain seq x y z
N MET A 1 -16.63 -28.19 33.77
CA MET A 1 -16.26 -26.80 34.12
C MET A 1 -15.46 -26.24 32.97
N SER A 2 -15.75 -25.01 32.51
CA SER A 2 -15.01 -24.37 31.39
C SER A 2 -13.53 -24.24 31.76
N VAL A 3 -12.63 -24.61 30.85
CA VAL A 3 -11.16 -24.48 31.05
C VAL A 3 -10.68 -23.08 30.67
N VAL A 4 -11.47 -22.36 29.87
CA VAL A 4 -11.25 -20.97 29.48
C VAL A 4 -12.15 -20.02 30.30
N PRO A 5 -11.76 -18.74 30.48
CA PRO A 5 -12.62 -17.76 31.13
C PRO A 5 -13.91 -17.53 30.34
N THR A 6 -15.01 -17.20 31.02
CA THR A 6 -16.30 -16.94 30.35
C THR A 6 -16.37 -15.59 29.65
N ARG A 7 -15.43 -14.68 29.93
CA ARG A 7 -15.33 -13.33 29.35
C ARG A 7 -13.88 -12.89 29.27
N ALA A 8 -13.54 -12.18 28.20
CA ALA A 8 -12.33 -11.38 28.06
C ALA A 8 -12.58 -10.24 27.07
N LYS A 9 -12.03 -9.05 27.29
CA LYS A 9 -12.17 -7.92 26.36
C LYS A 9 -11.61 -8.24 24.97
N ILE A 10 -10.42 -8.86 24.93
CA ILE A 10 -9.70 -9.17 23.68
C ILE A 10 -9.36 -10.66 23.61
N VAL A 11 -9.71 -11.31 22.51
CA VAL A 11 -9.30 -12.69 22.19
C VAL A 11 -8.38 -12.69 20.97
N ILE A 12 -7.17 -13.22 21.13
CA ILE A 12 -6.19 -13.40 20.05
C ILE A 12 -6.21 -14.86 19.61
N ILE A 13 -6.35 -15.11 18.30
CA ILE A 13 -6.41 -16.46 17.73
C ILE A 13 -5.10 -16.73 16.99
N GLY A 14 -4.30 -17.65 17.51
CA GLY A 14 -3.00 -18.06 16.96
C GLY A 14 -1.83 -17.66 17.86
N GLY A 15 -1.05 -18.64 18.30
CA GLY A 15 0.12 -18.52 19.18
C GLY A 15 1.46 -18.61 18.44
N GLY A 16 1.49 -18.24 17.16
CA GLY A 16 2.72 -17.94 16.43
C GLY A 16 3.26 -16.55 16.78
N VAL A 17 4.38 -16.16 16.16
CA VAL A 17 5.10 -14.92 16.46
C VAL A 17 4.21 -13.66 16.41
N GLY A 18 3.26 -13.60 15.47
CA GLY A 18 2.34 -12.46 15.33
C GLY A 18 1.40 -12.34 16.53
N GLY A 19 0.76 -13.43 16.94
CA GLY A 19 -0.16 -13.42 18.07
C GLY A 19 0.53 -13.20 19.41
N THR A 20 1.69 -13.80 19.63
CA THR A 20 2.48 -13.56 20.85
C THR A 20 3.00 -12.13 20.90
N SER A 21 3.33 -11.52 19.75
CA SER A 21 3.74 -10.12 19.69
C SER A 21 2.58 -9.16 19.98
N VAL A 22 1.39 -9.38 19.41
CA VAL A 22 0.20 -8.57 19.72
C VAL A 22 -0.13 -8.67 21.22
N ALA A 23 -0.11 -9.88 21.79
CA ALA A 23 -0.34 -10.10 23.21
C ALA A 23 0.67 -9.35 24.09
N TYR A 24 1.95 -9.42 23.74
CA TYR A 24 3.04 -8.73 24.46
C TYR A 24 2.81 -7.20 24.48
N HIS A 25 2.50 -6.60 23.33
CA HIS A 25 2.34 -5.15 23.23
C HIS A 25 1.02 -4.65 23.85
N LEU A 26 -0.08 -5.41 23.77
CA LEU A 26 -1.31 -5.09 24.51
C LEU A 26 -1.03 -5.04 26.01
N ALA A 27 -0.26 -5.99 26.53
CA ALA A 27 0.13 -6.03 27.93
C ALA A 27 1.05 -4.86 28.31
N GLU A 28 2.00 -4.46 27.45
CA GLU A 28 2.83 -3.26 27.66
C GLU A 28 2.00 -1.97 27.67
N LEU A 29 0.92 -1.89 26.89
CA LEU A 29 -0.05 -0.78 26.91
C LEU A 29 -0.97 -0.81 28.14
N GLY A 30 -0.83 -1.81 29.01
CA GLY A 30 -1.62 -1.96 30.24
C GLY A 30 -2.95 -2.69 30.05
N GLU A 31 -3.24 -3.21 28.86
CA GLU A 31 -4.41 -4.05 28.60
C GLU A 31 -4.14 -5.49 29.03
N LYS A 32 -4.88 -5.94 30.05
CA LYS A 32 -4.65 -7.24 30.70
C LYS A 32 -5.82 -8.20 30.53
N ASP A 33 -6.98 -7.71 30.11
CA ASP A 33 -8.15 -8.55 29.85
C ASP A 33 -8.04 -9.20 28.45
N VAL A 34 -6.97 -9.97 28.28
CA VAL A 34 -6.53 -10.56 27.01
C VAL A 34 -6.35 -12.06 27.17
N VAL A 35 -6.93 -12.79 26.21
CA VAL A 35 -6.79 -14.23 26.08
C VAL A 35 -6.17 -14.56 24.73
N LEU A 36 -5.05 -15.29 24.72
CA LEU A 36 -4.49 -15.90 23.51
C LEU A 36 -4.88 -17.37 23.46
N LEU A 37 -5.41 -17.81 22.32
CA LEU A 37 -5.80 -19.18 22.04
C LEU A 37 -4.92 -19.75 20.93
N ASP A 38 -4.31 -20.91 21.16
CA ASP A 38 -3.68 -21.71 20.10
C ASP A 38 -4.33 -23.08 20.04
N ARG A 39 -4.60 -23.55 18.82
CA ARG A 39 -5.22 -24.86 18.54
C ARG A 39 -4.32 -26.04 18.93
N ASN A 40 -3.01 -25.83 19.04
CA ASN A 40 -2.01 -26.80 19.44
C ASN A 40 -0.99 -26.09 20.35
N GLU A 41 0.31 -26.37 20.20
CA GLU A 41 1.37 -25.63 20.89
C GLU A 41 1.64 -24.27 20.25
N LEU A 42 2.22 -23.35 21.03
CA LEU A 42 2.78 -22.11 20.48
C LEU A 42 3.78 -22.47 19.37
N THR A 43 3.90 -21.59 18.38
CA THR A 43 4.79 -21.76 17.20
C THR A 43 4.40 -22.86 16.20
N SER A 44 3.33 -23.62 16.44
CA SER A 44 2.93 -24.79 15.63
C SER A 44 2.40 -24.51 14.20
N GLY A 45 2.38 -23.23 13.79
CA GLY A 45 2.16 -22.78 12.42
C GLY A 45 3.49 -22.61 11.65
N SER A 46 3.63 -21.53 10.89
CA SER A 46 4.87 -21.28 10.11
C SER A 46 6.07 -20.78 10.92
N THR A 47 5.88 -20.43 12.19
CA THR A 47 6.95 -19.81 13.00
C THR A 47 8.13 -20.74 13.22
N PHE A 48 7.90 -22.02 13.56
CA PHE A 48 9.00 -22.92 13.95
C PHE A 48 10.00 -23.22 12.82
N HIS A 49 9.56 -23.12 11.57
CA HIS A 49 10.38 -23.39 10.38
C HIS A 49 10.77 -22.12 9.61
N SER A 50 10.63 -20.93 10.20
CA SER A 50 11.11 -19.72 9.54
C SER A 50 12.64 -19.68 9.51
N ALA A 51 13.22 -19.12 8.45
CA ALA A 51 14.66 -18.99 8.34
C ALA A 51 15.26 -18.00 9.36
N GLY A 52 14.49 -17.09 9.98
CA GLY A 52 14.99 -16.25 11.08
C GLY A 52 15.93 -15.10 10.70
N LEU A 53 16.01 -14.75 9.40
CA LEU A 53 16.74 -13.55 8.95
C LEU A 53 15.98 -12.27 9.33
N VAL A 54 16.70 -11.28 9.85
CA VAL A 54 16.14 -9.98 10.25
C VAL A 54 16.86 -8.86 9.53
N GLY A 55 16.19 -8.30 8.52
CA GLY A 55 16.63 -7.10 7.82
C GLY A 55 15.67 -5.95 8.02
N GLN A 56 16.18 -4.74 8.27
CA GLN A 56 15.35 -3.59 8.66
C GLN A 56 14.75 -2.82 7.47
N LEU A 57 15.59 -2.43 6.51
CA LEU A 57 15.17 -1.52 5.43
C LEU A 57 14.13 -2.17 4.51
N ARG A 58 13.06 -1.43 4.19
CA ARG A 58 12.03 -1.79 3.21
C ARG A 58 11.74 -0.60 2.30
N ALA A 59 11.06 -0.86 1.18
CA ALA A 59 10.63 0.20 0.27
C ALA A 59 9.56 1.10 0.93
N ASP A 60 8.72 0.50 1.79
CA ASP A 60 7.75 1.23 2.59
C ASP A 60 8.40 1.85 3.86
N PRO A 61 8.21 3.16 4.09
CA PRO A 61 8.70 3.82 5.28
C PRO A 61 8.18 3.32 6.61
N THR A 62 6.89 3.02 6.68
CA THR A 62 6.24 2.55 7.91
C THR A 62 6.78 1.17 8.26
N LEU A 63 6.90 0.29 7.27
CA LEU A 63 7.47 -1.04 7.48
C LEU A 63 8.95 -0.98 7.91
N THR A 64 9.73 -0.02 7.40
CA THR A 64 11.11 0.20 7.88
C THR A 64 11.13 0.56 9.37
N LEU A 65 10.28 1.52 9.80
CA LEU A 65 10.17 1.89 11.22
C LEU A 65 9.69 0.73 12.09
N MET A 66 8.76 -0.10 11.59
CA MET A 66 8.30 -1.31 12.26
C MET A 66 9.44 -2.32 12.48
N ASN A 67 10.29 -2.54 11.46
CA ASN A 67 11.41 -3.46 11.59
C ASN A 67 12.53 -2.91 12.49
N MET A 68 12.77 -1.59 12.48
CA MET A 68 13.69 -0.96 13.44
C MET A 68 13.21 -1.20 14.89
N HIS A 69 11.92 -1.00 15.16
CA HIS A 69 11.32 -1.33 16.46
C HIS A 69 11.47 -2.82 16.80
N SER A 70 11.30 -3.72 15.83
CA SER A 70 11.53 -5.15 16.04
C SER A 70 12.95 -5.45 16.49
N VAL A 71 13.97 -4.89 15.84
CA VAL A 71 15.38 -5.09 16.22
C VAL A 71 15.65 -4.55 17.62
N ASP A 72 15.15 -3.36 17.95
CA ASP A 72 15.28 -2.80 19.31
C ASP A 72 14.61 -3.69 20.36
N LEU A 73 13.43 -4.23 20.04
CA LEU A 73 12.74 -5.17 20.91
C LEU A 73 13.53 -6.47 21.07
N TYR A 74 14.17 -6.99 20.01
CA TYR A 74 14.94 -8.23 20.10
C TYR A 74 16.19 -8.06 20.95
N ARG A 75 16.89 -6.91 20.84
CA ARG A 75 17.97 -6.52 21.77
C ARG A 75 17.48 -6.48 23.22
N LYS A 76 16.31 -5.89 23.46
CA LYS A 76 15.70 -5.83 24.81
C LYS A 76 15.33 -7.23 25.32
N LEU A 77 14.71 -8.08 24.49
CA LEU A 77 14.31 -9.43 24.88
C LEU A 77 15.53 -10.33 25.15
N GLN A 78 16.65 -10.10 24.48
CA GLN A 78 17.90 -10.82 24.68
C GLN A 78 18.47 -10.69 26.10
N THR A 79 18.06 -9.66 26.87
CA THR A 79 18.49 -9.47 28.26
C THR A 79 17.51 -10.06 29.29
N THR A 80 16.45 -10.73 28.82
CA THR A 80 15.44 -11.36 29.70
C THR A 80 15.77 -12.82 30.03
N ASP A 81 15.04 -13.41 30.99
CA ASP A 81 15.18 -14.83 31.35
C ASP A 81 14.83 -15.82 30.22
N THR A 82 14.26 -15.34 29.12
CA THR A 82 13.87 -16.16 27.96
C THR A 82 14.35 -15.45 26.69
N PRO A 83 15.66 -15.42 26.43
CA PRO A 83 16.21 -14.69 25.30
C PRO A 83 15.84 -15.36 23.98
N PRO A 84 15.64 -14.59 22.89
CA PRO A 84 15.24 -15.13 21.59
C PRO A 84 16.42 -15.60 20.73
N SER A 85 17.64 -15.66 21.29
CA SER A 85 18.88 -15.89 20.54
C SER A 85 19.13 -14.85 19.43
N TRP A 86 18.86 -13.57 19.73
CA TRP A 86 19.19 -12.46 18.84
C TRP A 86 20.70 -12.35 18.64
N ARG A 87 21.14 -12.27 17.38
CA ARG A 87 22.52 -11.98 16.98
C ARG A 87 22.52 -10.86 15.96
N GLU A 88 23.11 -9.73 16.34
CA GLU A 88 23.36 -8.61 15.45
C GLU A 88 24.65 -8.87 14.66
N CYS A 89 24.52 -9.65 13.59
CA CYS A 89 25.63 -10.08 12.76
C CYS A 89 25.79 -9.24 11.47
N GLY A 90 24.87 -8.31 11.21
CA GLY A 90 24.79 -7.57 9.96
C GLY A 90 24.23 -8.36 8.79
N SER A 91 24.01 -7.66 7.67
CA SER A 91 23.51 -8.23 6.41
C SER A 91 24.22 -7.64 5.20
N ILE A 92 24.57 -8.49 4.24
CA ILE A 92 25.17 -8.14 2.95
C ILE A 92 24.13 -8.40 1.85
N LYS A 93 23.93 -7.41 0.98
CA LYS A 93 23.17 -7.58 -0.27
C LYS A 93 24.10 -7.32 -1.45
N LEU A 94 24.30 -8.34 -2.29
CA LEU A 94 25.11 -8.24 -3.50
C LEU A 94 24.32 -7.63 -4.66
N ALA A 95 25.05 -7.00 -5.57
CA ALA A 95 24.62 -6.70 -6.92
C ALA A 95 25.47 -7.51 -7.90
N SER A 96 24.80 -8.35 -8.70
CA SER A 96 25.44 -9.10 -9.80
C SER A 96 25.13 -8.46 -11.16
N THR A 97 24.46 -7.30 -11.15
CA THR A 97 24.14 -6.49 -12.35
C THR A 97 24.27 -4.98 -12.06
N PRO A 98 24.61 -4.15 -13.07
CA PRO A 98 24.63 -2.69 -12.93
C PRO A 98 23.28 -2.11 -12.47
N GLU A 99 22.17 -2.67 -12.95
CA GLU A 99 20.82 -2.28 -12.55
C GLU A 99 20.59 -2.53 -11.06
N ARG A 100 20.97 -3.70 -10.54
CA ARG A 100 20.88 -3.97 -9.09
C ARG A 100 21.72 -3.00 -8.28
N MET A 101 22.88 -2.58 -8.79
CA MET A 101 23.69 -1.58 -8.12
C MET A 101 23.01 -0.21 -8.05
N GLN A 102 22.24 0.17 -9.08
CA GLN A 102 21.39 1.37 -9.02
C GLN A 102 20.30 1.24 -7.96
N GLU A 103 19.65 0.06 -7.86
CA GLU A 103 18.69 -0.22 -6.79
C GLU A 103 19.30 -0.06 -5.40
N ILE A 104 20.49 -0.65 -5.18
CA ILE A 104 21.22 -0.57 -3.92
C ILE A 104 21.51 0.89 -3.54
N ARG A 105 21.97 1.72 -4.48
CA ARG A 105 22.22 3.15 -4.22
C ARG A 105 20.96 3.92 -3.87
N ARG A 106 19.82 3.56 -4.47
CA ARG A 106 18.51 4.10 -4.08
C ARG A 106 18.14 3.69 -2.64
N GLN A 107 18.36 2.42 -2.28
CA GLN A 107 18.14 1.91 -0.92
C GLN A 107 19.04 2.57 0.13
N ILE A 108 20.31 2.85 -0.19
CA ILE A 108 21.21 3.65 0.65
C ILE A 108 20.65 5.06 0.85
N GLY A 109 20.10 5.68 -0.21
CA GLY A 109 19.38 6.96 -0.11
C GLY A 109 18.23 6.90 0.91
N TRP A 110 17.41 5.85 0.86
CA TRP A 110 16.33 5.66 1.83
C TRP A 110 16.83 5.49 3.26
N ALA A 111 17.86 4.67 3.47
CA ALA A 111 18.44 4.41 4.78
C ALA A 111 18.85 5.70 5.52
N LYS A 112 19.38 6.70 4.79
CA LYS A 112 19.72 8.03 5.33
C LYS A 112 18.52 8.75 5.93
N SER A 113 17.32 8.58 5.38
CA SER A 113 16.09 9.19 5.93
C SER A 113 15.64 8.58 7.26
N PHE A 114 16.09 7.37 7.58
CA PHE A 114 15.76 6.68 8.83
C PHE A 114 16.92 6.63 9.83
N GLY A 115 18.11 7.09 9.43
CA GLY A 115 19.33 6.98 10.23
C GLY A 115 19.88 5.54 10.31
N LEU A 116 19.57 4.71 9.32
CA LEU A 116 20.13 3.36 9.20
C LEU A 116 21.53 3.43 8.57
N ASP A 117 22.48 2.70 9.16
CA ASP A 117 23.87 2.60 8.69
C ASP A 117 23.99 1.56 7.56
N LEU A 118 23.36 1.87 6.44
CA LEU A 118 23.54 1.14 5.18
C LEU A 118 24.56 1.86 4.31
N HIS A 119 25.66 1.19 4.00
CA HIS A 119 26.70 1.77 3.13
C HIS A 119 27.08 0.81 2.00
N GLU A 120 27.51 1.41 0.89
CA GLU A 120 28.08 0.70 -0.25
C GLU A 120 29.44 0.12 0.17
N ILE A 121 29.69 -1.14 -0.19
CA ILE A 121 30.98 -1.82 -0.01
C ILE A 121 31.41 -2.44 -1.34
N SER A 122 32.71 -2.55 -1.52
CA SER A 122 33.31 -3.23 -2.67
C SER A 122 33.05 -4.75 -2.60
N PRO A 123 33.11 -5.46 -3.74
CA PRO A 123 33.05 -6.92 -3.75
C PRO A 123 34.09 -7.57 -2.83
N GLN A 124 35.30 -7.00 -2.76
CA GLN A 124 36.36 -7.52 -1.88
C GLN A 124 36.03 -7.34 -0.40
N GLU A 125 35.47 -6.19 0.00
CA GLU A 125 35.01 -5.99 1.38
C GLU A 125 33.89 -6.96 1.74
N ALA A 126 32.97 -7.25 0.80
CA ALA A 126 31.93 -8.25 1.00
C ALA A 126 32.52 -9.65 1.22
N GLN A 127 33.52 -10.06 0.44
CA GLN A 127 34.22 -11.33 0.64
C GLN A 127 35.01 -11.34 1.96
N ASN A 128 35.61 -10.22 2.38
CA ASN A 128 36.31 -10.17 3.67
C ASN A 128 35.35 -10.40 4.85
N LEU A 129 34.10 -9.92 4.75
CA LEU A 129 33.05 -10.14 5.75
C LEU A 129 32.41 -11.53 5.64
N PHE A 130 32.32 -12.10 4.43
CA PHE A 130 31.79 -13.43 4.18
C PHE A 130 32.77 -14.21 3.26
N PRO A 131 33.81 -14.84 3.83
CA PRO A 131 34.93 -15.42 3.07
C PRO A 131 34.58 -16.55 2.10
N LEU A 132 33.39 -17.13 2.24
CA LEU A 132 32.92 -18.23 1.40
C LEU A 132 32.36 -17.76 0.05
N ILE A 133 32.24 -16.44 -0.18
CA ILE A 133 31.71 -15.88 -1.42
C ILE A 133 32.72 -16.00 -2.56
N ASP A 134 32.27 -16.50 -3.71
CA ASP A 134 32.92 -16.30 -5.00
C ASP A 134 32.48 -14.95 -5.59
N LEU A 135 33.41 -14.19 -6.18
CA LEU A 135 33.16 -12.82 -6.66
C LEU A 135 32.85 -12.74 -8.16
N ASP A 136 32.80 -13.85 -8.89
CA ASP A 136 32.45 -13.84 -10.30
C ASP A 136 31.06 -13.23 -10.51
N GLY A 137 30.97 -12.34 -11.50
CA GLY A 137 29.79 -11.54 -11.81
C GLY A 137 29.37 -10.50 -10.77
N VAL A 138 30.03 -10.36 -9.61
CA VAL A 138 29.67 -9.35 -8.60
C VAL A 138 30.18 -7.99 -9.01
N VAL A 139 29.27 -7.02 -9.16
CA VAL A 139 29.61 -5.63 -9.52
C VAL A 139 29.70 -4.70 -8.32
N GLY A 140 29.12 -5.07 -7.18
CA GLY A 140 29.12 -4.29 -5.94
C GLY A 140 28.23 -4.90 -4.87
N ALA A 141 28.17 -4.27 -3.70
CA ALA A 141 27.31 -4.69 -2.61
C ALA A 141 26.98 -3.53 -1.65
N CYS A 142 26.05 -3.77 -0.73
CA CYS A 142 25.88 -2.95 0.46
C CYS A 142 25.84 -3.78 1.73
N TYR A 143 26.17 -3.14 2.85
CA TYR A 143 26.23 -3.76 4.17
C TYR A 143 25.43 -2.94 5.19
N MET A 144 24.55 -3.61 5.92
CA MET A 144 23.81 -3.06 7.07
C MET A 144 24.34 -3.70 8.35
N THR A 145 24.97 -2.91 9.21
CA THR A 145 25.60 -3.39 10.46
C THR A 145 24.59 -3.85 11.50
N SER A 146 23.45 -3.16 11.60
CA SER A 146 22.45 -3.37 12.65
C SER A 146 21.42 -4.46 12.34
N ASP A 147 21.52 -5.09 11.18
CA ASP A 147 20.72 -6.27 10.83
C ASP A 147 21.24 -7.54 11.53
N GLY A 148 20.49 -8.63 11.46
CA GLY A 148 20.89 -9.84 12.16
C GLY A 148 20.01 -11.06 11.93
N GLN A 149 20.03 -11.95 12.91
CA GLN A 149 19.22 -13.17 12.92
C GLN A 149 18.72 -13.49 14.34
N VAL A 150 17.64 -14.26 14.41
CA VAL A 150 16.99 -14.69 15.64
C VAL A 150 16.47 -16.12 15.49
N ASP A 151 16.30 -16.84 16.60
CA ASP A 151 15.54 -18.09 16.60
C ASP A 151 14.04 -17.75 16.63
N PRO A 152 13.27 -18.10 15.58
CA PRO A 152 11.84 -17.76 15.50
C PRO A 152 10.99 -18.31 16.64
N SER A 153 11.28 -19.53 17.08
CA SER A 153 10.52 -20.20 18.14
C SER A 153 10.80 -19.57 19.49
N GLN A 154 12.08 -19.33 19.79
CA GLN A 154 12.49 -18.65 21.02
C GLN A 154 11.97 -17.21 21.05
N LEU A 155 11.92 -16.51 19.92
CA LEU A 155 11.29 -15.19 19.84
C LEU A 155 9.82 -15.21 20.25
N ALA A 156 9.02 -16.10 19.67
CA ALA A 156 7.61 -16.23 20.04
C ALA A 156 7.44 -16.61 21.51
N MET A 157 8.31 -17.48 22.04
CA MET A 157 8.30 -17.87 23.45
C MET A 157 8.70 -16.73 24.39
N ALA A 158 9.69 -15.91 24.03
CA ALA A 158 10.11 -14.72 24.77
C ALA A 158 8.95 -13.71 24.88
N LEU A 159 8.28 -13.44 23.76
CA LEU A 159 7.11 -12.58 23.70
C LEU A 159 5.94 -13.13 24.54
N ALA A 160 5.64 -14.43 24.41
CA ALA A 160 4.61 -15.09 25.20
C ALA A 160 4.90 -15.05 26.70
N ASN A 161 6.16 -15.24 27.12
CA ASN A 161 6.57 -15.12 28.52
C ASN A 161 6.38 -13.67 29.02
N GLY A 162 6.82 -12.68 28.24
CA GLY A 162 6.60 -11.27 28.55
C GLY A 162 5.12 -10.92 28.69
N ALA A 163 4.26 -11.44 27.80
CA ALA A 163 2.81 -11.26 27.86
C ALA A 163 2.20 -11.89 29.13
N ARG A 164 2.56 -13.15 29.46
CA ARG A 164 2.10 -13.84 30.66
C ARG A 164 2.52 -13.13 31.94
N LYS A 165 3.79 -12.70 32.04
CA LYS A 165 4.30 -11.93 33.19
C LYS A 165 3.50 -10.64 33.43
N ASN A 166 2.88 -10.08 32.39
CA ASN A 166 2.07 -8.87 32.46
C ASN A 166 0.54 -9.12 32.51
N GLY A 167 0.10 -10.38 32.63
CA GLY A 167 -1.29 -10.73 32.95
C GLY A 167 -2.10 -11.34 31.80
N VAL A 168 -1.52 -11.52 30.61
CA VAL A 168 -2.21 -12.19 29.50
C VAL A 168 -2.37 -13.68 29.80
N GLN A 169 -3.57 -14.20 29.57
CA GLN A 169 -3.87 -15.63 29.69
C GLN A 169 -3.63 -16.32 28.34
N ILE A 170 -2.89 -17.44 28.33
CA ILE A 170 -2.55 -18.16 27.11
C ILE A 170 -2.98 -19.61 27.24
N PHE A 171 -3.87 -20.07 26.37
CA PHE A 171 -4.38 -21.44 26.33
C PHE A 171 -3.96 -22.13 25.03
N THR A 172 -3.07 -23.10 25.13
CA THR A 172 -2.73 -24.03 24.04
C THR A 172 -3.76 -25.15 23.96
N HIS A 173 -3.72 -25.95 22.88
CA HIS A 173 -4.65 -27.05 22.63
C HIS A 173 -6.12 -26.63 22.71
N THR A 174 -6.45 -25.41 22.31
CA THR A 174 -7.77 -24.80 22.45
C THR A 174 -8.21 -24.29 21.09
N ARG A 175 -9.04 -25.07 20.41
CA ARG A 175 -9.45 -24.78 19.04
C ARG A 175 -10.63 -23.84 19.03
N VAL A 176 -10.51 -22.74 18.29
CA VAL A 176 -11.66 -21.88 17.95
C VAL A 176 -12.51 -22.58 16.89
N LEU A 177 -13.82 -22.65 17.15
CA LEU A 177 -14.81 -23.32 16.31
C LEU A 177 -15.76 -22.33 15.62
N GLU A 178 -16.09 -21.23 16.29
CA GLU A 178 -17.01 -20.21 15.80
C GLU A 178 -16.67 -18.84 16.40
N ILE A 179 -16.93 -17.77 15.65
CA ILE A 179 -16.92 -16.39 16.13
C ILE A 179 -18.33 -15.83 15.92
N LYS A 180 -19.01 -15.46 17.00
CA LYS A 180 -20.36 -14.90 16.92
C LYS A 180 -20.31 -13.39 16.74
N THR A 181 -21.28 -12.88 15.99
CA THR A 181 -21.46 -11.44 15.79
C THR A 181 -22.87 -10.98 16.16
N LYS A 182 -22.99 -9.73 16.58
CA LYS A 182 -24.24 -9.03 16.86
C LYS A 182 -24.18 -7.63 16.25
N ASN A 183 -25.17 -7.29 15.43
CA ASN A 183 -25.24 -5.99 14.75
C ASN A 183 -23.96 -5.64 13.95
N GLY A 184 -23.38 -6.63 13.27
CA GLY A 184 -22.16 -6.45 12.46
C GLY A 184 -20.87 -6.23 13.28
N ARG A 185 -20.86 -6.60 14.55
CA ARG A 185 -19.69 -6.57 15.44
C ARG A 185 -19.49 -7.90 16.15
N VAL A 186 -18.25 -8.22 16.52
CA VAL A 186 -17.92 -9.39 17.35
C VAL A 186 -18.68 -9.35 18.68
N SER A 187 -19.09 -10.53 19.18
CA SER A 187 -19.70 -10.67 20.50
C SER A 187 -19.12 -11.81 21.35
N SER A 188 -18.65 -12.90 20.74
CA SER A 188 -18.03 -14.00 21.49
C SER A 188 -17.23 -14.94 20.57
N VAL A 189 -16.35 -15.73 21.18
CA VAL A 189 -15.59 -16.82 20.54
C VAL A 189 -15.97 -18.15 21.18
N VAL A 190 -16.39 -19.11 20.37
CA VAL A 190 -16.69 -20.48 20.82
C VAL A 190 -15.48 -21.36 20.56
N THR A 191 -15.05 -22.08 21.59
CA THR A 191 -13.95 -23.05 21.53
C THR A 191 -14.43 -24.46 21.88
N ASP A 192 -13.58 -25.45 21.65
CA ASP A 192 -13.77 -26.82 22.14
C ASP A 192 -13.75 -26.95 23.68
N LYS A 193 -13.40 -25.88 24.41
CA LYS A 193 -13.30 -25.86 25.88
C LYS A 193 -14.27 -24.90 26.57
N GLY A 194 -15.09 -24.17 25.81
CA GLY A 194 -16.03 -23.18 26.33
C GLY A 194 -16.17 -21.96 25.41
N GLU A 195 -17.15 -21.11 25.72
CA GLU A 195 -17.39 -19.84 25.04
C GLU A 195 -16.84 -18.66 25.87
N ILE A 196 -16.25 -17.68 25.19
CA ILE A 196 -15.68 -16.47 25.77
C ILE A 196 -16.43 -15.27 25.18
N GLU A 197 -17.18 -14.53 26.00
CA GLU A 197 -17.73 -13.22 25.60
C GLU A 197 -16.61 -12.21 25.40
N CYS A 198 -16.60 -11.47 24.28
CA CYS A 198 -15.53 -10.52 23.97
C CYS A 198 -15.96 -9.39 23.03
N ASP A 199 -15.27 -8.26 23.12
CA ASP A 199 -15.50 -7.07 22.30
C ASP A 199 -14.61 -7.03 21.04
N VAL A 200 -13.43 -7.66 21.13
CA VAL A 200 -12.41 -7.67 20.08
C VAL A 200 -11.86 -9.08 19.88
N VAL A 201 -11.71 -9.46 18.61
CA VAL A 201 -10.99 -10.66 18.18
C VAL A 201 -9.87 -10.26 17.23
N VAL A 202 -8.66 -10.77 17.47
CA VAL A 202 -7.50 -10.57 16.59
C VAL A 202 -7.13 -11.89 15.93
N ASN A 203 -7.32 -11.97 14.62
CA ASN A 203 -6.96 -13.12 13.81
C ASN A 203 -5.45 -13.08 13.48
N CYS A 204 -4.68 -13.83 14.25
CA CYS A 204 -3.25 -14.06 14.08
C CYS A 204 -2.96 -15.48 13.59
N GLY A 205 -3.90 -16.10 12.86
CA GLY A 205 -3.84 -17.51 12.46
C GLY A 205 -2.77 -17.86 11.43
N GLY A 206 -1.94 -16.91 11.00
CA GLY A 206 -0.94 -17.12 9.95
C GLY A 206 -1.58 -17.65 8.67
N MET A 207 -1.14 -18.80 8.18
CA MET A 207 -1.74 -19.48 7.02
C MET A 207 -3.22 -19.87 7.23
N TYR A 208 -3.67 -20.03 8.48
CA TYR A 208 -5.07 -20.32 8.84
C TYR A 208 -5.98 -19.08 8.87
N ALA A 209 -5.41 -17.87 8.73
CA ALA A 209 -6.19 -16.64 8.83
C ALA A 209 -7.40 -16.60 7.88
N PRO A 210 -7.34 -17.07 6.62
CA PRO A 210 -8.52 -17.11 5.75
C PRO A 210 -9.65 -18.03 6.25
N GLN A 211 -9.32 -19.18 6.84
CA GLN A 211 -10.33 -20.08 7.44
C GLN A 211 -11.02 -19.41 8.64
N ILE A 212 -10.26 -18.70 9.47
CA ILE A 212 -10.81 -17.96 10.61
C ILE A 212 -11.68 -16.78 10.14
N GLY A 213 -11.26 -16.05 9.10
CA GLY A 213 -12.05 -14.94 8.53
C GLY A 213 -13.42 -15.39 8.01
N ARG A 214 -13.52 -16.59 7.43
CA ARG A 214 -14.80 -17.17 6.97
C ARG A 214 -15.83 -17.35 8.08
N MET A 215 -15.41 -17.52 9.33
CA MET A 215 -16.34 -17.64 10.47
C MET A 215 -17.22 -16.39 10.63
N VAL A 216 -16.81 -15.25 10.07
CA VAL A 216 -17.53 -13.96 10.12
C VAL A 216 -17.76 -13.35 8.73
N ASP A 217 -17.74 -14.17 7.67
CA ASP A 217 -17.91 -13.75 6.27
C ASP A 217 -16.91 -12.66 5.80
N VAL A 218 -15.66 -12.75 6.30
CA VAL A 218 -14.55 -11.89 5.86
C VAL A 218 -13.55 -12.70 5.04
N ARG A 219 -13.30 -12.26 3.81
CA ARG A 219 -12.21 -12.79 2.99
C ARG A 219 -10.89 -12.12 3.37
N ILE A 220 -9.89 -12.93 3.68
CA ILE A 220 -8.50 -12.50 3.85
C ILE A 220 -7.69 -13.12 2.71
N PRO A 221 -7.14 -12.35 1.77
CA PRO A 221 -6.50 -12.88 0.57
C PRO A 221 -5.08 -13.37 0.88
N ILE A 222 -4.99 -14.51 1.57
CA ILE A 222 -3.72 -15.19 1.87
C ILE A 222 -3.77 -16.59 1.27
N VAL A 223 -2.68 -17.03 0.65
CA VAL A 223 -2.50 -18.40 0.16
C VAL A 223 -1.22 -18.99 0.74
N PRO A 224 -1.26 -20.22 1.28
CA PRO A 224 -0.07 -20.92 1.72
C PRO A 224 0.79 -21.35 0.51
N MET A 225 1.95 -20.72 0.36
CA MET A 225 2.97 -21.07 -0.63
C MET A 225 4.03 -21.96 0.02
N SER A 226 4.53 -22.93 -0.74
CA SER A 226 5.67 -23.74 -0.32
C SER A 226 6.96 -22.96 -0.51
N HIS A 227 7.76 -22.83 0.55
CA HIS A 227 9.08 -22.22 0.53
C HIS A 227 10.14 -23.18 1.07
N GLN A 228 11.30 -23.20 0.43
CA GLN A 228 12.32 -24.23 0.64
C GLN A 228 13.68 -23.64 1.03
N TYR A 229 14.36 -24.30 1.95
CA TYR A 229 15.76 -24.02 2.28
C TYR A 229 16.47 -25.26 2.84
N LEU A 230 17.79 -25.24 2.80
CA LEU A 230 18.69 -26.28 3.30
C LEU A 230 19.41 -25.81 4.56
N ILE A 231 19.74 -26.76 5.43
CA ILE A 231 20.74 -26.59 6.49
C ILE A 231 21.87 -27.57 6.21
N THR A 232 23.10 -27.08 6.14
CA THR A 232 24.28 -27.90 5.89
C THR A 232 24.76 -28.62 7.14
N ASP A 233 25.63 -29.61 6.96
CA ASP A 233 26.50 -30.08 8.04
C ASP A 233 27.41 -28.95 8.54
N ASN A 234 27.91 -29.10 9.77
CA ASN A 234 28.89 -28.18 10.34
C ASN A 234 30.24 -28.35 9.63
N PHE A 235 30.84 -27.25 9.20
CA PHE A 235 32.15 -27.25 8.52
C PHE A 235 33.06 -26.09 8.90
N MET A 236 32.54 -25.05 9.56
CA MET A 236 33.32 -23.91 10.06
C MET A 236 34.05 -24.30 11.34
N GLU A 237 35.25 -23.75 11.51
CA GLU A 237 36.04 -23.89 12.74
C GLU A 237 35.34 -23.20 13.94
N GLU A 238 35.64 -23.65 15.16
CA GLU A 238 34.93 -23.20 16.37
C GLU A 238 35.17 -21.71 16.68
N ASP A 239 36.33 -21.17 16.32
CA ASP A 239 36.75 -19.78 16.50
C ASP A 239 36.54 -18.90 15.26
N ALA A 240 35.89 -19.43 14.21
CA ALA A 240 35.57 -18.66 13.02
C ALA A 240 34.67 -17.45 13.37
N PRO A 241 34.95 -16.24 12.83
CA PRO A 241 34.07 -15.09 13.00
C PRO A 241 32.64 -15.41 12.54
N PHE A 242 31.66 -14.93 13.29
CA PHE A 242 30.26 -15.14 12.93
C PHE A 242 29.93 -14.37 11.64
N LEU A 243 29.38 -15.06 10.65
CA LEU A 243 29.09 -14.47 9.35
C LEU A 243 27.87 -13.55 9.39
N PRO A 244 27.89 -12.43 8.66
CA PRO A 244 26.67 -11.70 8.35
C PRO A 244 25.74 -12.58 7.50
N SER A 245 24.45 -12.22 7.46
CA SER A 245 23.57 -12.81 6.45
C SER A 245 23.95 -12.31 5.05
N LEU A 246 23.73 -13.13 4.03
CA LEU A 246 24.07 -12.82 2.64
C LEU A 246 22.85 -12.97 1.75
N ARG A 247 22.66 -12.05 0.82
CA ARG A 247 21.68 -12.16 -0.26
C ARG A 247 22.32 -11.84 -1.59
N ASP A 248 22.04 -12.66 -2.59
CA ASP A 248 22.29 -12.36 -4.00
C ASP A 248 20.97 -12.42 -4.76
N PRO A 249 20.21 -11.31 -4.80
CA PRO A 249 18.90 -11.26 -5.42
C PRO A 249 18.93 -11.60 -6.90
N ASP A 250 20.01 -11.27 -7.61
CA ASP A 250 20.13 -11.55 -9.04
C ASP A 250 20.28 -13.04 -9.33
N ASN A 251 20.73 -13.83 -8.34
CA ASN A 251 20.75 -15.29 -8.36
C ASN A 251 19.63 -15.94 -7.52
N LEU A 252 18.70 -15.13 -6.99
CA LEU A 252 17.53 -15.55 -6.22
C LEU A 252 17.81 -16.26 -4.87
N ILE A 253 19.00 -16.09 -4.29
CA ILE A 253 19.48 -16.86 -3.14
C ILE A 253 19.77 -16.00 -1.90
N TYR A 254 19.67 -16.63 -0.73
CA TYR A 254 20.08 -16.07 0.55
C TYR A 254 20.77 -17.11 1.44
N PHE A 255 21.60 -16.62 2.36
CA PHE A 255 22.31 -17.41 3.34
C PHE A 255 22.32 -16.75 4.71
N ARG A 256 22.46 -17.57 5.75
CA ARG A 256 22.96 -17.13 7.05
C ARG A 256 23.72 -18.27 7.73
N GLN A 257 24.50 -17.95 8.75
CA GLN A 257 25.16 -18.98 9.55
C GLN A 257 24.14 -19.71 10.44
N GLU A 258 24.21 -21.04 10.44
CA GLU A 258 23.46 -21.93 11.32
C GLU A 258 24.46 -22.79 12.10
N VAL A 259 24.62 -22.50 13.39
CA VAL A 259 25.68 -23.08 14.24
C VAL A 259 27.06 -22.86 13.59
N SER A 260 27.69 -23.91 13.05
CA SER A 260 28.99 -23.86 12.35
C SER A 260 28.84 -24.33 10.89
N GLY A 261 27.63 -24.25 10.34
CA GLY A 261 27.30 -24.47 8.94
C GLY A 261 26.50 -23.31 8.37
N LEU A 262 25.75 -23.56 7.30
CA LEU A 262 24.91 -22.57 6.62
C LEU A 262 23.45 -23.02 6.57
N LEU A 263 22.56 -22.03 6.71
CA LEU A 263 21.21 -22.09 6.17
C LEU A 263 21.23 -21.41 4.80
N MET A 264 20.73 -22.08 3.76
CA MET A 264 20.70 -21.58 2.39
C MET A 264 19.31 -21.79 1.78
N GLY A 265 18.70 -20.73 1.25
CA GLY A 265 17.40 -20.78 0.59
C GLY A 265 17.31 -19.81 -0.58
N GLY A 266 16.16 -19.78 -1.23
CA GLY A 266 15.92 -18.89 -2.36
C GLY A 266 14.47 -18.90 -2.81
N TYR A 267 14.17 -18.11 -3.83
CA TYR A 267 12.82 -17.98 -4.38
C TYR A 267 12.81 -18.45 -5.84
N GLU A 268 12.31 -19.66 -6.08
CA GLU A 268 12.27 -20.23 -7.41
C GLU A 268 11.30 -19.50 -8.36
N ARG A 269 11.58 -19.59 -9.67
CA ARG A 269 10.72 -19.04 -10.74
C ARG A 269 9.51 -19.92 -11.06
N LYS A 270 9.41 -21.10 -10.45
CA LYS A 270 8.29 -22.03 -10.60
C LYS A 270 7.75 -22.32 -9.21
N SER A 271 6.98 -21.40 -8.69
CA SER A 271 6.45 -21.49 -7.33
C SER A 271 5.36 -22.57 -7.22
N GLN A 272 5.11 -23.05 -6.01
CA GLN A 272 4.03 -24.00 -5.74
C GLN A 272 3.19 -23.52 -4.54
N ALA A 273 1.88 -23.43 -4.75
CA ALA A 273 0.94 -23.32 -3.63
C ALA A 273 0.74 -24.71 -3.01
N TRP A 274 0.66 -24.79 -1.67
CA TRP A 274 0.65 -26.09 -1.00
C TRP A 274 -0.73 -26.77 -1.00
N SER A 275 -1.74 -26.12 -0.41
CA SER A 275 -3.07 -26.72 -0.22
C SER A 275 -4.11 -26.17 -1.19
N ALA A 276 -3.66 -25.39 -2.17
CA ALA A 276 -4.54 -24.69 -3.08
C ALA A 276 -4.84 -25.50 -4.34
N ASP A 277 -6.05 -26.06 -4.44
CA ASP A 277 -6.70 -26.31 -5.73
C ASP A 277 -7.82 -25.28 -5.98
N TYR A 278 -8.45 -25.35 -7.16
CA TYR A 278 -9.55 -24.44 -7.55
C TYR A 278 -10.68 -24.37 -6.51
N ASN A 279 -10.90 -25.44 -5.74
CA ASN A 279 -11.96 -25.58 -4.75
C ASN A 279 -11.49 -25.34 -3.30
N SER A 280 -10.18 -25.31 -3.02
CA SER A 280 -9.65 -25.36 -1.65
C SER A 280 -8.45 -24.43 -1.38
N ILE A 281 -8.32 -23.30 -2.08
CA ILE A 281 -7.15 -22.39 -2.07
C ILE A 281 -6.54 -22.08 -0.69
N ASP A 282 -7.33 -22.18 0.38
CA ASP A 282 -6.96 -21.87 1.75
C ASP A 282 -7.49 -22.92 2.75
N ASP A 283 -7.80 -24.13 2.29
CA ASP A 283 -8.24 -25.21 3.15
C ASP A 283 -7.04 -26.02 3.65
N ILE A 284 -6.63 -25.72 4.88
CA ILE A 284 -5.51 -26.37 5.54
C ILE A 284 -6.03 -27.52 6.41
N PRO A 285 -5.46 -28.74 6.29
CA PRO A 285 -5.87 -29.89 7.08
C PRO A 285 -5.89 -29.62 8.59
N ALA A 286 -6.94 -30.11 9.27
CA ALA A 286 -7.16 -29.88 10.70
C ALA A 286 -6.07 -30.50 11.60
N ASN A 287 -5.30 -31.45 11.11
CA ASN A 287 -4.21 -32.11 11.81
C ASN A 287 -2.81 -31.58 11.45
N PHE A 288 -2.69 -30.61 10.54
CA PHE A 288 -1.39 -30.05 10.17
C PHE A 288 -0.88 -29.09 11.26
N ASN A 289 -0.11 -29.57 12.22
CA ASN A 289 0.44 -28.73 13.29
C ASN A 289 1.89 -29.16 13.52
N SER A 290 2.83 -28.20 13.47
CA SER A 290 4.28 -28.49 13.55
C SER A 290 4.75 -29.49 12.49
N MET A 291 4.23 -29.37 11.26
CA MET A 291 4.53 -30.26 10.14
C MET A 291 5.20 -29.50 8.99
N LEU A 292 6.04 -30.20 8.24
CA LEU A 292 6.64 -29.75 7.00
C LEU A 292 5.99 -30.50 5.82
N LEU A 293 6.18 -29.95 4.62
CA LEU A 293 5.82 -30.60 3.37
C LEU A 293 6.92 -31.59 2.97
N PRO A 294 6.62 -32.55 2.07
CA PRO A 294 7.66 -33.39 1.48
C PRO A 294 8.71 -32.55 0.75
N ASP A 295 9.96 -33.00 0.79
CA ASP A 295 11.06 -32.38 0.03
C ASP A 295 10.76 -32.36 -1.48
N ASP A 296 11.11 -31.26 -2.16
CA ASP A 296 10.91 -31.09 -3.59
C ASP A 296 12.21 -30.56 -4.24
N TRP A 297 13.13 -31.49 -4.45
CA TRP A 297 14.45 -31.24 -5.03
C TRP A 297 14.39 -30.75 -6.47
N ASP A 298 13.45 -31.23 -7.26
CA ASP A 298 13.33 -30.86 -8.68
C ASP A 298 13.01 -29.37 -8.83
N ARG A 299 12.12 -28.83 -7.97
CA ARG A 299 11.84 -27.39 -7.93
C ARG A 299 12.99 -26.58 -7.33
N PHE A 300 13.69 -27.14 -6.34
CA PHE A 300 14.80 -26.45 -5.67
C PHE A 300 16.11 -26.45 -6.48
N TYR A 301 16.20 -27.25 -7.54
CA TYR A 301 17.44 -27.48 -8.29
C TYR A 301 18.13 -26.19 -8.75
N ASP A 302 17.39 -25.27 -9.39
CA ASP A 302 17.95 -24.01 -9.91
C ASP A 302 18.54 -23.14 -8.77
N ILE A 303 17.88 -23.16 -7.62
CA ILE A 303 18.29 -22.44 -6.40
C ILE A 303 19.53 -23.08 -5.78
N ALA A 304 19.60 -24.41 -5.76
CA ALA A 304 20.78 -25.16 -5.32
C ALA A 304 21.99 -24.99 -6.27
N GLU A 305 21.78 -24.92 -7.57
CA GLU A 305 22.85 -24.64 -8.55
C GLU A 305 23.37 -23.20 -8.38
N ALA A 306 22.47 -22.23 -8.25
CA ALA A 306 22.82 -20.83 -8.03
C ALA A 306 23.62 -20.62 -6.74
N SER A 307 23.30 -21.34 -5.66
CA SER A 307 24.06 -21.23 -4.41
C SER A 307 25.48 -21.73 -4.52
N GLN A 308 25.74 -22.77 -5.30
CA GLN A 308 27.10 -23.27 -5.55
C GLN A 308 27.93 -22.25 -6.34
N ARG A 309 27.31 -21.50 -7.27
CA ARG A 309 27.99 -20.42 -7.97
C ARG A 309 28.46 -19.32 -7.03
N ARG A 310 27.59 -18.89 -6.09
CA ARG A 310 27.92 -17.79 -5.18
C ARG A 310 28.76 -18.24 -3.99
N VAL A 311 28.55 -19.45 -3.50
CA VAL A 311 29.22 -20.05 -2.34
C VAL A 311 29.68 -21.46 -2.74
N PRO A 312 30.88 -21.61 -3.36
CA PRO A 312 31.37 -22.89 -3.88
C PRO A 312 31.37 -24.03 -2.86
N LYS A 313 31.48 -23.71 -1.56
CA LYS A 313 31.41 -24.69 -0.48
C LYS A 313 30.12 -25.52 -0.49
N MET A 314 29.03 -24.98 -1.04
CA MET A 314 27.75 -25.69 -1.20
C MET A 314 27.84 -26.91 -2.12
N ALA A 315 28.85 -27.01 -2.98
CA ALA A 315 29.06 -28.16 -3.86
C ALA A 315 29.74 -29.35 -3.13
N GLU A 316 30.32 -29.11 -1.95
CA GLU A 316 31.13 -30.09 -1.21
C GLU A 316 30.46 -30.54 0.09
N VAL A 317 29.71 -29.65 0.74
CA VAL A 317 29.18 -29.87 2.09
C VAL A 317 27.93 -30.75 2.07
N GLY A 318 27.82 -31.64 3.06
CA GLY A 318 26.61 -32.43 3.28
C GLY A 318 25.42 -31.59 3.72
N ILE A 319 24.22 -32.11 3.50
CA ILE A 319 22.95 -31.50 3.91
C ILE A 319 22.44 -32.23 5.14
N LYS A 320 22.27 -31.47 6.22
CA LYS A 320 21.73 -31.98 7.49
C LYS A 320 20.20 -32.05 7.45
N ASN A 321 19.56 -30.99 6.95
CA ASN A 321 18.11 -30.91 6.83
C ASN A 321 17.70 -30.23 5.52
N PHE A 322 16.64 -30.74 4.91
CA PHE A 322 15.86 -30.05 3.89
C PHE A 322 14.56 -29.57 4.54
N ILE A 323 14.21 -28.29 4.37
CA ILE A 323 12.99 -27.72 4.93
C ILE A 323 12.12 -27.26 3.77
N ASN A 324 10.94 -27.88 3.66
CA ASN A 324 9.86 -27.40 2.81
C ASN A 324 8.68 -26.97 3.70
N GLY A 325 8.54 -25.67 3.92
CA GLY A 325 7.56 -25.10 4.84
C GLY A 325 6.46 -24.32 4.12
N PRO A 326 5.18 -24.47 4.51
CA PRO A 326 4.13 -23.60 4.00
C PRO A 326 4.16 -22.24 4.72
N GLU A 327 3.99 -21.17 3.95
CA GLU A 327 3.93 -19.80 4.45
C GLU A 327 2.82 -19.01 3.76
N GLY A 328 2.10 -18.18 4.52
CA GLY A 328 1.03 -17.35 3.98
C GLY A 328 1.56 -16.14 3.22
N PHE A 329 1.37 -16.13 1.90
CA PHE A 329 1.65 -15.00 1.02
C PHE A 329 0.39 -14.22 0.67
N THR A 330 0.55 -12.92 0.39
CA THR A 330 -0.52 -12.01 -0.05
C THR A 330 -0.29 -11.55 -1.49
N PRO A 331 -1.33 -11.07 -2.20
CA PRO A 331 -1.23 -10.65 -3.60
C PRO A 331 -0.30 -9.47 -3.91
N ASP A 332 0.35 -8.89 -2.91
CA ASP A 332 1.31 -7.81 -3.04
C ASP A 332 2.55 -7.98 -2.17
N ASN A 333 2.74 -9.16 -1.58
CA ASN A 333 3.81 -9.46 -0.62
C ASN A 333 3.84 -8.54 0.62
N GLU A 334 2.77 -7.82 0.93
CA GLU A 334 2.66 -6.97 2.13
C GLU A 334 1.70 -7.57 3.16
N PHE A 335 1.85 -7.16 4.43
CA PHE A 335 1.05 -7.69 5.54
C PHE A 335 -0.44 -7.40 5.41
N CYS A 336 -1.29 -8.22 6.04
CA CYS A 336 -2.71 -7.96 6.24
C CYS A 336 -2.95 -7.57 7.70
N LEU A 337 -3.10 -6.27 7.96
CA LEU A 337 -3.27 -5.68 9.29
C LEU A 337 -4.60 -4.91 9.37
N GLY A 338 -5.20 -4.86 10.57
CA GLY A 338 -6.25 -3.90 10.88
C GLY A 338 -7.67 -4.45 11.03
N GLU A 339 -8.60 -3.55 11.36
CA GLU A 339 -10.02 -3.87 11.57
C GLU A 339 -10.73 -4.11 10.23
N THR A 340 -11.51 -5.19 10.14
CA THR A 340 -12.25 -5.58 8.94
C THR A 340 -13.60 -4.85 8.81
N SER A 341 -14.48 -5.30 7.91
CA SER A 341 -15.87 -4.82 7.84
C SER A 341 -16.71 -5.21 9.08
N VAL A 342 -16.32 -6.29 9.77
CA VAL A 342 -16.94 -6.73 11.04
C VAL A 342 -16.25 -5.99 12.18
N GLY A 343 -17.00 -5.13 12.88
CA GLY A 343 -16.42 -4.29 13.92
C GLY A 343 -15.88 -5.12 15.10
N GLY A 344 -14.69 -4.79 15.57
CA GLY A 344 -13.97 -5.56 16.57
C GLY A 344 -13.24 -6.81 16.03
N PHE A 345 -13.36 -7.16 14.75
CA PHE A 345 -12.57 -8.25 14.15
C PHE A 345 -11.36 -7.68 13.40
N TYR A 346 -10.18 -7.90 13.96
CA TYR A 346 -8.88 -7.45 13.46
C TYR A 346 -8.11 -8.60 12.81
N VAL A 347 -7.22 -8.28 11.87
CA VAL A 347 -6.29 -9.23 11.24
C VAL A 347 -4.85 -8.81 11.54
N ALA A 348 -3.98 -9.79 11.79
CA ALA A 348 -2.54 -9.64 11.77
C ALA A 348 -1.92 -10.92 11.18
N ALA A 349 -1.87 -11.00 9.85
CA ALA A 349 -1.45 -12.20 9.12
C ALA A 349 -0.83 -11.86 7.76
N GLY A 350 -0.41 -12.87 6.98
CA GLY A 350 0.11 -12.70 5.62
C GLY A 350 1.51 -12.12 5.60
N PHE A 351 2.44 -12.70 6.36
CA PHE A 351 3.75 -12.11 6.60
C PHE A 351 4.83 -12.38 5.54
N CYS A 352 4.49 -13.08 4.45
CA CYS A 352 5.25 -13.14 3.19
C CYS A 352 6.78 -13.30 3.35
N ALA A 353 7.22 -14.28 4.15
CA ALA A 353 8.63 -14.62 4.39
C ALA A 353 9.48 -13.58 5.13
N HIS A 354 8.86 -12.55 5.71
CA HIS A 354 9.55 -11.54 6.52
C HIS A 354 8.85 -11.20 7.85
N GLY A 355 7.89 -12.04 8.28
CA GLY A 355 7.18 -11.88 9.55
C GLY A 355 8.07 -11.89 10.79
N ILE A 356 9.19 -12.62 10.76
CA ILE A 356 10.17 -12.61 11.85
C ILE A 356 10.90 -11.28 11.94
N ALA A 357 11.25 -10.66 10.82
CA ALA A 357 11.86 -9.33 10.86
C ALA A 357 10.88 -8.25 11.37
N GLY A 358 9.60 -8.39 11.02
CA GLY A 358 8.56 -7.42 11.37
C GLY A 358 7.83 -7.68 12.68
N ALA A 359 8.05 -8.80 13.39
CA ALA A 359 7.11 -9.25 14.41
C ALA A 359 6.92 -8.24 15.55
N GLY A 360 7.99 -7.58 16.01
CA GLY A 360 7.89 -6.55 17.05
C GLY A 360 7.04 -5.38 16.60
N GLY A 361 7.34 -4.82 15.43
CA GLY A 361 6.58 -3.72 14.84
C GLY A 361 5.12 -4.08 14.56
N ILE A 362 4.84 -5.26 14.01
CA ILE A 362 3.48 -5.76 13.74
C ILE A 362 2.65 -5.80 15.04
N GLY A 363 3.20 -6.40 16.09
CA GLY A 363 2.51 -6.49 17.38
C GLY A 363 2.21 -5.11 17.97
N LYS A 364 3.20 -4.20 17.91
CA LYS A 364 3.05 -2.82 18.38
C LYS A 364 1.91 -2.10 17.67
N VAL A 365 1.96 -2.03 16.34
CA VAL A 365 1.00 -1.21 15.58
C VAL A 365 -0.42 -1.75 15.68
N VAL A 366 -0.60 -3.08 15.71
CA VAL A 366 -1.93 -3.70 15.88
C VAL A 366 -2.46 -3.47 17.29
N ALA A 367 -1.63 -3.63 18.33
CA ALA A 367 -2.03 -3.37 19.72
C ALA A 367 -2.42 -1.90 19.93
N GLU A 368 -1.61 -0.96 19.41
CA GLU A 368 -1.91 0.47 19.44
C GLU A 368 -3.21 0.80 18.71
N TRP A 369 -3.44 0.20 17.53
CA TRP A 369 -4.67 0.40 16.77
C TRP A 369 -5.90 -0.11 17.54
N ILE A 370 -5.83 -1.29 18.16
CA ILE A 370 -6.93 -1.81 18.98
C ILE A 370 -7.25 -0.88 20.15
N VAL A 371 -6.23 -0.41 20.87
CA VAL A 371 -6.42 0.45 22.04
C VAL A 371 -6.91 1.85 21.66
N ALA A 372 -6.40 2.42 20.57
CA ALA A 372 -6.78 3.75 20.09
C ALA A 372 -8.10 3.77 19.30
N GLY A 373 -8.53 2.63 18.75
CA GLY A 373 -9.68 2.53 17.85
C GLY A 373 -9.41 2.97 16.40
N GLU A 374 -8.20 3.45 16.10
CA GLU A 374 -7.72 3.91 14.79
C GLU A 374 -6.19 3.74 14.70
N PRO A 375 -5.60 3.67 13.48
CA PRO A 375 -4.15 3.57 13.33
C PRO A 375 -3.39 4.71 14.04
N THR A 376 -2.24 4.40 14.62
CA THR A 376 -1.32 5.39 15.23
C THR A 376 -0.31 5.95 14.24
N MET A 377 -0.22 5.37 13.05
CA MET A 377 0.64 5.78 11.95
C MET A 377 0.00 5.37 10.61
N ASP A 378 0.60 5.77 9.48
CA ASP A 378 0.09 5.40 8.16
C ASP A 378 0.39 3.92 7.86
N LEU A 379 -0.66 3.10 7.91
CA LEU A 379 -0.62 1.66 7.65
C LEU A 379 -1.28 1.28 6.32
N TRP A 380 -1.56 2.23 5.42
CA TRP A 380 -2.35 1.97 4.21
C TRP A 380 -1.87 0.77 3.39
N HIS A 381 -0.55 0.66 3.14
CA HIS A 381 0.02 -0.45 2.36
C HIS A 381 -0.11 -1.82 3.03
N MET A 382 -0.43 -1.86 4.33
CA MET A 382 -0.64 -3.09 5.10
C MET A 382 -2.09 -3.25 5.57
N ASP A 383 -2.96 -2.26 5.38
CA ASP A 383 -4.37 -2.35 5.77
C ASP A 383 -5.07 -3.46 4.95
N ILE A 384 -5.81 -4.34 5.62
CA ILE A 384 -6.61 -5.39 4.98
C ILE A 384 -7.63 -4.83 3.98
N LYS A 385 -8.10 -3.59 4.17
CA LYS A 385 -9.04 -2.90 3.29
C LYS A 385 -8.42 -2.37 2.01
N ARG A 386 -7.10 -2.48 1.80
CA ARG A 386 -6.48 -2.15 0.50
C ARG A 386 -6.91 -3.11 -0.61
N PHE A 387 -7.36 -4.31 -0.25
CA PHE A 387 -7.85 -5.30 -1.20
C PHE A 387 -9.31 -5.05 -1.58
N GLY A 388 -9.53 -4.85 -2.88
CA GLY A 388 -10.86 -4.71 -3.48
C GLY A 388 -11.62 -6.05 -3.63
N ALA A 389 -12.85 -5.96 -4.14
CA ALA A 389 -13.76 -7.11 -4.25
C ALA A 389 -13.22 -8.28 -5.08
N SER A 390 -12.36 -8.04 -6.07
CA SER A 390 -11.78 -9.11 -6.91
C SER A 390 -10.97 -10.13 -6.12
N TYR A 391 -10.35 -9.73 -5.01
CA TYR A 391 -9.58 -10.61 -4.13
C TYR A 391 -10.47 -11.56 -3.30
N LYS A 392 -11.80 -11.46 -3.42
CA LYS A 392 -12.73 -12.52 -3.00
C LYS A 392 -12.59 -13.78 -3.85
N SER A 393 -12.13 -13.66 -5.10
CA SER A 393 -11.91 -14.80 -5.98
C SER A 393 -10.60 -15.52 -5.60
N PRO A 394 -10.66 -16.82 -5.28
CA PRO A 394 -9.49 -17.68 -5.11
C PRO A 394 -8.52 -17.58 -6.28
N ASP A 395 -8.99 -17.86 -7.49
CA ASP A 395 -8.18 -17.89 -8.71
C ASP A 395 -7.43 -16.57 -8.95
N PHE A 396 -8.13 -15.43 -8.82
CA PHE A 396 -7.51 -14.11 -8.93
C PHE A 396 -6.41 -13.90 -7.87
N THR A 397 -6.66 -14.35 -6.64
CA THR A 397 -5.71 -14.25 -5.52
C THR A 397 -4.47 -15.11 -5.76
N LEU A 398 -4.65 -16.36 -6.21
CA LEU A 398 -3.56 -17.29 -6.50
C LEU A 398 -2.64 -16.75 -7.59
N GLN A 399 -3.21 -16.36 -8.74
CA GLN A 399 -2.42 -15.87 -9.88
C GLN A 399 -1.54 -14.68 -9.49
N ARG A 400 -2.06 -13.77 -8.65
CA ARG A 400 -1.32 -12.62 -8.14
C ARG A 400 -0.24 -13.02 -7.16
N ILE A 401 -0.52 -13.94 -6.25
CA ILE A 401 0.48 -14.44 -5.30
C ILE A 401 1.62 -15.15 -6.05
N THR A 402 1.30 -15.99 -7.03
CA THR A 402 2.29 -16.66 -7.88
C THR A 402 3.21 -15.66 -8.56
N GLU A 403 2.67 -14.63 -9.22
CA GLU A 403 3.48 -13.58 -9.87
C GLU A 403 4.41 -12.87 -8.86
N ASN A 404 3.90 -12.47 -7.69
CA ASN A 404 4.73 -11.75 -6.71
C ASN A 404 5.73 -12.66 -5.98
N TYR A 405 5.43 -13.95 -5.78
CA TYR A 405 6.39 -14.91 -5.22
C TYR A 405 7.55 -15.10 -6.21
N GLU A 406 7.23 -15.37 -7.48
CA GLU A 406 8.23 -15.63 -8.52
C GLU A 406 9.06 -14.38 -8.86
N ALA A 407 8.55 -13.20 -8.53
CA ALA A 407 9.23 -11.91 -8.65
C ALA A 407 9.84 -11.41 -7.33
N TYR A 408 9.90 -12.21 -6.26
CA TYR A 408 10.28 -11.73 -4.91
C TYR A 408 11.63 -10.99 -4.85
N TYR A 409 12.59 -11.41 -5.68
CA TYR A 409 13.89 -10.77 -5.81
C TYR A 409 14.08 -9.95 -7.08
N ASP A 410 13.04 -9.76 -7.89
CA ASP A 410 13.15 -8.94 -9.08
C ASP A 410 13.40 -7.47 -8.76
N ILE A 411 13.91 -6.78 -9.77
CA ILE A 411 13.97 -5.34 -9.78
C ILE A 411 12.60 -4.82 -10.20
N HIS A 412 11.97 -4.00 -9.36
CA HIS A 412 10.73 -3.32 -9.71
C HIS A 412 10.93 -1.89 -10.18
N TYR A 413 10.54 -1.62 -11.43
CA TYR A 413 10.73 -0.31 -12.06
C TYR A 413 9.48 0.59 -11.90
N PRO A 414 9.66 1.93 -11.81
CA PRO A 414 8.56 2.87 -11.81
C PRO A 414 7.65 2.68 -13.04
N GLY A 415 6.35 2.58 -12.80
CA GLY A 415 5.36 2.35 -13.85
C GLY A 415 5.37 0.94 -14.43
N GLU A 416 6.04 -0.02 -13.79
CA GLU A 416 5.85 -1.44 -14.06
C GLU A 416 4.42 -1.85 -13.71
N GLU A 417 3.85 -2.74 -14.52
CA GLU A 417 2.47 -3.22 -14.38
C GLU A 417 2.48 -4.73 -14.19
N ARG A 418 1.64 -5.20 -13.26
CA ARG A 418 1.39 -6.64 -13.08
C ARG A 418 0.74 -7.22 -14.33
N LYS A 419 1.11 -8.46 -14.65
CA LYS A 419 0.68 -9.20 -15.84
C LYS A 419 -0.38 -10.26 -15.52
N SER A 420 -0.36 -10.83 -14.31
CA SER A 420 -1.29 -11.91 -13.95
C SER A 420 -2.71 -11.41 -13.69
N ALA A 421 -3.70 -12.31 -13.81
CA ALA A 421 -5.11 -12.05 -13.53
C ALA A 421 -5.69 -10.81 -14.24
N ARG A 422 -5.35 -10.62 -15.53
CA ARG A 422 -5.82 -9.51 -16.36
C ARG A 422 -6.37 -9.98 -17.71
N PRO A 423 -7.42 -9.33 -18.24
CA PRO A 423 -8.21 -8.28 -17.61
C PRO A 423 -9.22 -8.85 -16.59
N LYS A 424 -9.52 -8.10 -15.51
CA LYS A 424 -10.53 -8.51 -14.51
C LYS A 424 -11.76 -7.59 -14.46
N LEU A 425 -11.55 -6.29 -14.29
CA LEU A 425 -12.59 -5.27 -14.39
C LEU A 425 -12.25 -4.36 -15.56
N ILE A 426 -13.23 -4.10 -16.42
CA ILE A 426 -13.07 -3.29 -17.63
C ILE A 426 -14.15 -2.23 -17.69
N SER A 427 -13.82 -1.07 -18.26
CA SER A 427 -14.80 -0.04 -18.58
C SER A 427 -15.66 -0.48 -19.79
N PRO A 428 -16.82 0.16 -20.05
CA PRO A 428 -17.65 -0.20 -21.20
C PRO A 428 -16.98 0.19 -22.54
N VAL A 429 -15.85 0.88 -22.49
CA VAL A 429 -15.11 1.39 -23.64
C VAL A 429 -13.79 0.63 -23.87
N TYR A 430 -13.50 -0.39 -23.06
CA TYR A 430 -12.23 -1.11 -23.09
C TYR A 430 -11.83 -1.63 -24.48
N GLU A 431 -12.75 -2.26 -25.22
CA GLU A 431 -12.45 -2.77 -26.57
C GLU A 431 -12.15 -1.66 -27.57
N TRP A 432 -12.78 -0.48 -27.42
CA TRP A 432 -12.44 0.68 -28.24
C TRP A 432 -11.03 1.18 -27.92
N HIS A 433 -10.69 1.30 -26.64
CA HIS A 433 -9.34 1.72 -26.20
C HIS A 433 -8.28 0.80 -26.78
N LYS A 434 -8.46 -0.52 -26.62
CA LYS A 434 -7.58 -1.55 -27.15
C LYS A 434 -7.41 -1.43 -28.67
N ALA A 435 -8.51 -1.23 -29.41
CA ALA A 435 -8.49 -1.05 -30.86
C ALA A 435 -7.80 0.26 -31.31
N ASN A 436 -7.61 1.23 -30.42
CA ASN A 436 -7.00 2.53 -30.71
C ASN A 436 -5.59 2.69 -30.11
N GLY A 437 -4.94 1.59 -29.71
CA GLY A 437 -3.56 1.57 -29.24
C GLY A 437 -3.38 1.97 -27.77
N ALA A 438 -4.39 1.74 -26.93
CA ALA A 438 -4.25 1.95 -25.50
C ALA A 438 -3.25 0.97 -24.87
N VAL A 439 -2.30 1.50 -24.10
CA VAL A 439 -1.47 0.74 -23.19
C VAL A 439 -2.13 0.76 -21.82
N PHE A 440 -2.48 -0.40 -21.29
CA PHE A 440 -3.23 -0.52 -20.04
C PHE A 440 -2.34 -0.76 -18.83
N GLY A 441 -2.60 -0.01 -17.75
CA GLY A 441 -2.21 -0.37 -16.40
C GLY A 441 -3.38 -0.96 -15.61
N GLU A 442 -3.09 -1.51 -14.44
CA GLU A 442 -4.12 -2.05 -13.55
C GLU A 442 -4.14 -1.35 -12.20
N LYS A 443 -5.34 -0.96 -11.74
CA LYS A 443 -5.54 -0.43 -10.39
C LYS A 443 -6.81 -1.01 -9.77
N ALA A 444 -6.68 -1.68 -8.63
CA ALA A 444 -7.80 -2.35 -7.93
C ALA A 444 -8.66 -3.22 -8.86
N SER A 445 -7.98 -3.99 -9.69
CA SER A 445 -8.44 -4.89 -10.75
C SER A 445 -9.02 -4.24 -12.01
N TRP A 446 -9.09 -2.90 -12.05
CA TRP A 446 -9.54 -2.17 -13.23
C TRP A 446 -8.42 -1.99 -14.24
N GLU A 447 -8.70 -2.35 -15.49
CA GLU A 447 -7.93 -1.94 -16.65
C GLU A 447 -8.11 -0.44 -16.88
N ARG A 448 -7.02 0.31 -16.76
CA ARG A 448 -6.98 1.76 -16.97
C ARG A 448 -6.03 2.09 -18.11
N VAL A 449 -6.43 2.99 -18.99
CA VAL A 449 -5.54 3.48 -20.03
C VAL A 449 -4.44 4.31 -19.37
N ASN A 450 -3.19 3.87 -19.48
CA ASN A 450 -2.04 4.64 -19.03
C ASN A 450 -1.72 5.76 -20.03
N TYR A 451 -1.72 5.42 -21.32
CA TYR A 451 -1.53 6.30 -22.48
C TYR A 451 -1.88 5.51 -23.76
N TYR A 452 -1.90 6.18 -24.90
CA TYR A 452 -2.05 5.57 -26.23
C TYR A 452 -0.71 5.56 -26.97
N GLU A 453 -0.21 4.39 -27.35
CA GLU A 453 1.12 4.23 -27.96
C GLU A 453 1.25 4.90 -29.34
N ASN A 454 0.12 5.13 -30.02
CA ASN A 454 0.07 5.84 -31.30
C ASN A 454 0.43 7.34 -31.17
N ASN A 455 0.39 7.89 -29.95
CA ASN A 455 0.84 9.24 -29.67
C ASN A 455 2.38 9.25 -29.54
N VAL A 456 3.10 9.59 -30.61
CA VAL A 456 4.57 9.65 -30.57
C VAL A 456 5.03 11.06 -30.26
N GLY A 457 5.72 11.25 -29.13
CA GLY A 457 6.22 12.54 -28.66
C GLY A 457 7.75 12.69 -28.82
N ASP A 458 8.34 13.51 -27.96
CA ASP A 458 9.77 13.79 -27.96
C ASP A 458 10.53 12.91 -26.96
N ASP A 459 11.21 11.89 -27.48
CA ASP A 459 11.98 10.93 -26.69
C ASP A 459 13.24 11.53 -26.02
N THR A 460 13.65 12.76 -26.36
CA THR A 460 14.75 13.44 -25.64
C THR A 460 14.38 13.78 -24.20
N LYS A 461 13.08 13.75 -23.86
CA LYS A 461 12.57 13.94 -22.48
C LYS A 461 12.59 12.67 -21.63
N ARG A 462 13.04 11.53 -22.16
CA ARG A 462 13.10 10.27 -21.42
C ARG A 462 14.08 10.40 -20.22
N PRO A 463 13.64 10.14 -18.98
CA PRO A 463 14.56 10.03 -17.85
C PRO A 463 15.63 8.96 -18.09
N GLN A 464 16.85 9.19 -17.59
CA GLN A 464 17.93 8.23 -17.79
C GLN A 464 17.79 6.98 -16.90
N GLY A 465 18.34 5.86 -17.37
CA GLY A 465 18.50 4.64 -16.58
C GLY A 465 17.17 4.06 -16.07
N TRP A 466 17.13 3.78 -14.77
CA TRP A 466 16.01 3.13 -14.07
C TRP A 466 14.65 3.80 -14.31
N LEU A 467 14.60 5.14 -14.26
CA LEU A 467 13.36 5.91 -14.41
C LEU A 467 12.79 5.88 -15.84
N GLY A 468 13.64 5.63 -16.84
CA GLY A 468 13.27 5.63 -18.25
C GLY A 468 12.68 4.32 -18.77
N LYS A 469 12.71 3.23 -17.99
CA LYS A 469 12.39 1.86 -18.45
C LYS A 469 10.95 1.68 -18.92
N HIS A 470 9.97 2.18 -18.17
CA HIS A 470 8.55 2.15 -18.54
C HIS A 470 8.00 3.52 -18.93
N TRP A 471 8.87 4.47 -19.27
CA TRP A 471 8.47 5.80 -19.72
C TRP A 471 8.03 5.79 -21.19
N SER A 472 7.06 6.65 -21.54
CA SER A 472 6.58 6.84 -22.91
C SER A 472 6.37 8.32 -23.22
N SER A 473 6.80 8.76 -24.40
CA SER A 473 6.61 10.12 -24.90
C SER A 473 5.15 10.43 -25.26
N ALA A 474 4.30 9.41 -25.38
CA ALA A 474 2.85 9.56 -25.55
C ALA A 474 2.20 10.43 -24.48
N VAL A 475 2.68 10.30 -23.23
CA VAL A 475 2.17 11.06 -22.09
C VAL A 475 2.35 12.56 -22.31
N GLN A 476 3.46 12.97 -22.94
CA GLN A 476 3.68 14.38 -23.28
C GLN A 476 2.64 14.88 -24.29
N VAL A 477 2.34 14.10 -25.33
CA VAL A 477 1.38 14.49 -26.37
C VAL A 477 -0.01 14.66 -25.79
N GLU A 478 -0.45 13.70 -24.98
CA GLU A 478 -1.74 13.71 -24.26
C GLU A 478 -1.86 14.89 -23.30
N HIS A 479 -0.78 15.18 -22.55
CA HIS A 479 -0.69 16.35 -21.69
C HIS A 479 -0.89 17.64 -22.48
N HIS A 480 -0.14 17.82 -23.58
CA HIS A 480 -0.21 19.05 -24.37
C HIS A 480 -1.55 19.24 -25.06
N ALA A 481 -2.17 18.19 -25.58
CA ALA A 481 -3.51 18.35 -26.15
C ALA A 481 -4.54 18.71 -25.09
N THR A 482 -4.44 18.17 -23.88
CA THR A 482 -5.31 18.58 -22.77
C THR A 482 -5.14 20.08 -22.46
N ARG A 483 -3.90 20.59 -22.50
CA ARG A 483 -3.59 22.02 -22.30
C ARG A 483 -4.00 22.94 -23.45
N ASN A 484 -3.94 22.45 -24.70
CA ASN A 484 -4.02 23.30 -25.89
C ASN A 484 -5.34 23.14 -26.67
N SER A 485 -6.03 22.02 -26.51
CA SER A 485 -7.28 21.69 -27.21
C SER A 485 -8.25 20.97 -26.26
N ALA A 486 -8.29 19.64 -26.27
CA ALA A 486 -9.09 18.83 -25.36
C ALA A 486 -8.50 17.42 -25.20
N GLY A 487 -8.46 16.92 -23.97
CA GLY A 487 -8.23 15.52 -23.63
C GLY A 487 -9.53 14.87 -23.18
N LEU A 488 -9.77 13.63 -23.62
CA LEU A 488 -10.86 12.79 -23.16
C LEU A 488 -10.31 11.58 -22.38
N PHE A 489 -10.68 11.47 -21.11
CA PHE A 489 -10.20 10.47 -20.19
C PHE A 489 -11.32 9.49 -19.82
N ASP A 490 -11.00 8.20 -19.78
CA ASP A 490 -11.90 7.19 -19.21
C ASP A 490 -11.60 6.99 -17.73
N GLU A 491 -12.45 7.59 -16.91
CA GLU A 491 -12.36 7.59 -15.46
C GLU A 491 -13.42 6.68 -14.82
N SER A 492 -13.98 5.76 -15.60
CA SER A 492 -15.04 4.84 -15.16
C SER A 492 -14.63 4.01 -13.95
N SER A 493 -13.33 3.82 -13.71
CA SER A 493 -12.81 3.10 -12.55
C SER A 493 -12.87 3.88 -11.24
N PHE A 494 -13.20 5.17 -11.21
CA PHE A 494 -13.37 5.88 -9.93
C PHE A 494 -14.39 5.18 -9.04
N ALA A 495 -14.13 5.14 -7.74
CA ALA A 495 -15.05 4.55 -6.79
C ALA A 495 -16.19 5.54 -6.52
N LYS A 496 -17.43 5.05 -6.58
CA LYS A 496 -18.64 5.88 -6.52
C LYS A 496 -19.62 5.29 -5.50
N ALA A 497 -20.13 6.11 -4.60
CA ALA A 497 -21.18 5.71 -3.67
C ALA A 497 -22.35 6.69 -3.70
N GLN A 498 -23.56 6.15 -3.59
CA GLN A 498 -24.75 6.91 -3.26
C GLN A 498 -24.96 6.87 -1.74
N ILE A 499 -25.21 8.05 -1.16
CA ILE A 499 -25.58 8.20 0.24
C ILE A 499 -27.00 8.75 0.28
N SER A 500 -27.92 8.00 0.88
CA SER A 500 -29.34 8.35 0.90
C SER A 500 -30.00 8.19 2.27
N GLY A 501 -31.13 8.87 2.44
CA GLY A 501 -32.00 8.77 3.61
C GLY A 501 -32.11 10.09 4.40
N SER A 502 -33.07 10.13 5.31
CA SER A 502 -33.49 11.37 5.99
C SER A 502 -32.40 12.04 6.83
N ARG A 503 -31.38 11.28 7.24
CA ARG A 503 -30.21 11.79 7.98
C ARG A 503 -28.93 11.88 7.13
N ALA A 504 -28.99 11.66 5.82
CA ALA A 504 -27.80 11.68 4.95
C ALA A 504 -27.07 13.03 4.97
N ALA A 505 -27.82 14.15 4.98
CA ALA A 505 -27.25 15.49 5.05
C ALA A 505 -26.53 15.75 6.39
N GLU A 506 -27.12 15.32 7.50
CA GLU A 506 -26.54 15.40 8.84
C GLU A 506 -25.26 14.57 8.93
N PHE A 507 -25.32 13.31 8.48
CA PHE A 507 -24.20 12.39 8.46
C PHE A 507 -23.03 12.92 7.63
N LEU A 508 -23.25 13.35 6.39
CA LEU A 508 -22.18 13.85 5.54
C LEU A 508 -21.58 15.16 6.05
N ASN A 509 -22.38 16.03 6.67
CA ASN A 509 -21.84 17.20 7.37
C ASN A 509 -21.07 16.81 8.64
N TYR A 510 -21.30 15.66 9.26
CA TYR A 510 -20.44 15.20 10.35
C TYR A 510 -19.13 14.58 9.84
N VAL A 511 -19.19 13.75 8.80
CA VAL A 511 -18.02 13.05 8.24
C VAL A 511 -17.03 14.01 7.56
N CYS A 512 -17.55 14.92 6.74
CA CYS A 512 -16.71 15.77 5.90
C CYS A 512 -16.24 17.01 6.65
N ALA A 513 -15.00 17.45 6.46
CA ALA A 513 -14.47 18.67 7.07
C ALA A 513 -15.09 19.96 6.48
N ASN A 514 -15.58 19.92 5.24
CA ASN A 514 -16.27 21.04 4.58
C ASN A 514 -17.79 20.98 4.77
N ASN A 515 -18.50 22.06 4.44
CA ASN A 515 -19.96 22.01 4.30
C ASN A 515 -20.31 21.47 2.91
N VAL A 516 -20.88 20.26 2.87
CA VAL A 516 -21.25 19.56 1.63
C VAL A 516 -22.74 19.67 1.30
N VAL A 517 -23.54 20.23 2.21
CA VAL A 517 -24.98 20.44 2.04
C VAL A 517 -25.22 21.89 1.61
N LYS A 518 -25.01 22.15 0.32
CA LYS A 518 -25.13 23.49 -0.30
C LYS A 518 -26.33 23.64 -1.24
N GLY A 519 -27.17 22.62 -1.33
CA GLY A 519 -28.32 22.55 -2.24
C GLY A 519 -28.09 21.59 -3.40
N VAL A 520 -29.19 21.10 -3.97
CA VAL A 520 -29.18 20.16 -5.09
C VAL A 520 -28.39 20.72 -6.28
N GLY A 521 -27.56 19.87 -6.88
CA GLY A 521 -26.68 20.23 -7.99
C GLY A 521 -25.40 20.95 -7.58
N LYS A 522 -25.10 21.07 -6.27
CA LYS A 522 -23.80 21.58 -5.79
C LYS A 522 -22.83 20.43 -5.52
N THR A 523 -21.60 20.63 -5.96
CA THR A 523 -20.47 19.72 -5.74
C THR A 523 -19.45 20.38 -4.81
N VAL A 524 -18.85 19.62 -3.91
CA VAL A 524 -17.88 20.11 -2.93
C VAL A 524 -16.73 19.11 -2.80
N TYR A 525 -15.51 19.62 -2.98
CA TYR A 525 -14.30 18.90 -2.59
C TYR A 525 -14.06 19.07 -1.08
N THR A 526 -13.80 17.95 -0.39
CA THR A 526 -13.66 17.90 1.07
C THR A 526 -12.79 16.73 1.50
N GLN A 527 -12.40 16.71 2.77
CA GLN A 527 -11.69 15.60 3.40
C GLN A 527 -12.59 14.95 4.44
N ALA A 528 -12.54 13.62 4.54
CA ALA A 528 -12.89 12.90 5.76
C ALA A 528 -11.64 12.77 6.61
N LEU A 529 -11.75 13.13 7.89
CA LEU A 529 -10.63 13.11 8.82
C LEU A 529 -10.81 12.00 9.85
N ASN A 530 -9.73 11.55 10.46
CA ASN A 530 -9.75 10.76 11.70
C ASN A 530 -9.76 11.65 12.95
N SER A 531 -9.73 11.03 14.14
CA SER A 531 -9.83 11.77 15.40
C SER A 531 -8.65 12.72 15.65
N LYS A 532 -7.50 12.45 15.01
CA LYS A 532 -6.25 13.23 15.05
C LYS A 532 -6.12 14.24 13.91
N ALA A 533 -7.19 14.46 13.14
CA ALA A 533 -7.23 15.33 11.96
C ALA A 533 -6.35 14.89 10.78
N GLY A 534 -5.87 13.65 10.80
CA GLY A 534 -5.28 13.01 9.63
C GLY A 534 -6.33 12.74 8.56
N ILE A 535 -5.93 12.80 7.28
CA ILE A 535 -6.85 12.67 6.15
C ILE A 535 -7.07 11.19 5.85
N GLU A 536 -8.23 10.68 6.25
CA GLU A 536 -8.66 9.31 5.93
C GLU A 536 -9.06 9.18 4.47
N SER A 537 -9.68 10.20 3.90
CA SER A 537 -9.99 10.23 2.46
C SER A 537 -10.27 11.65 1.98
N ASP A 538 -10.12 11.89 0.68
CA ASP A 538 -10.60 13.07 -0.01
C ASP A 538 -11.78 12.73 -0.94
N TYR A 539 -12.86 13.51 -0.81
CA TYR A 539 -14.11 13.25 -1.49
C TYR A 539 -14.50 14.40 -2.39
N THR A 540 -15.07 14.06 -3.54
CA THR A 540 -15.98 14.93 -4.28
C THR A 540 -17.42 14.54 -3.94
N VAL A 541 -18.12 15.41 -3.21
CA VAL A 541 -19.50 15.18 -2.78
C VAL A 541 -20.46 16.04 -3.60
N THR A 542 -21.40 15.41 -4.29
CA THR A 542 -22.46 16.10 -5.06
C THR A 542 -23.81 15.84 -4.41
N GLN A 543 -24.56 16.89 -4.07
CA GLN A 543 -25.95 16.73 -3.62
C GLN A 543 -26.85 16.49 -4.85
N THR A 544 -27.33 15.27 -5.03
CA THR A 544 -28.11 14.85 -6.21
C THR A 544 -29.62 14.92 -5.98
N GLY A 545 -30.05 15.04 -4.72
CA GLY A 545 -31.45 15.26 -4.33
C GLY A 545 -31.54 15.83 -2.92
N THR A 546 -32.76 16.02 -2.41
CA THR A 546 -32.98 16.56 -1.05
C THR A 546 -32.35 15.68 0.04
N GLU A 547 -32.44 14.37 -0.14
CA GLU A 547 -31.92 13.33 0.77
C GLU A 547 -30.97 12.36 0.05
N LYS A 548 -30.32 12.82 -1.03
CA LYS A 548 -29.44 11.99 -1.86
C LYS A 548 -28.17 12.73 -2.22
N PHE A 549 -27.05 12.03 -2.07
CA PHE A 549 -25.71 12.52 -2.38
C PHE A 549 -24.94 11.45 -3.14
N MET A 550 -24.03 11.89 -3.99
CA MET A 550 -23.06 11.04 -4.69
C MET A 550 -21.65 11.42 -4.22
N ILE A 551 -20.90 10.43 -3.75
CA ILE A 551 -19.48 10.54 -3.43
C ILE A 551 -18.68 9.91 -4.56
N VAL A 552 -17.61 10.59 -4.96
CA VAL A 552 -16.59 10.07 -5.86
C VAL A 552 -15.24 10.12 -5.13
N THR A 553 -14.52 9.01 -5.16
CA THR A 553 -13.18 8.83 -4.59
C THR A 553 -12.29 7.97 -5.52
N GLY A 554 -11.01 7.84 -5.17
CA GLY A 554 -10.02 7.12 -5.96
C GLY A 554 -10.36 5.63 -6.16
N THR A 555 -9.99 5.11 -7.34
CA THR A 555 -10.26 3.73 -7.78
C THR A 555 -9.89 2.66 -6.76
N ALA A 556 -8.74 2.82 -6.10
CA ALA A 556 -8.22 1.80 -5.18
C ALA A 556 -8.79 1.85 -3.76
N PHE A 557 -9.61 2.85 -3.45
CA PHE A 557 -9.97 3.18 -2.08
C PHE A 557 -11.42 2.82 -1.74
N ALA A 558 -12.18 2.20 -2.64
CA ALA A 558 -13.60 1.87 -2.44
C ALA A 558 -13.86 1.11 -1.12
N THR A 559 -13.12 0.01 -0.87
CA THR A 559 -13.28 -0.80 0.34
C THR A 559 -12.93 0.00 1.61
N HIS A 560 -11.88 0.81 1.54
CA HIS A 560 -11.40 1.66 2.63
C HIS A 560 -12.41 2.77 2.96
N ASP A 561 -12.73 3.60 1.98
CA ASP A 561 -13.51 4.81 2.13
C ASP A 561 -14.96 4.51 2.50
N PHE A 562 -15.58 3.54 1.83
CA PHE A 562 -16.95 3.12 2.17
C PHE A 562 -16.98 2.40 3.52
N GLY A 563 -15.91 1.67 3.87
CA GLY A 563 -15.72 1.10 5.19
C GLY A 563 -15.61 2.16 6.29
N TRP A 564 -14.93 3.29 6.01
CA TRP A 564 -14.85 4.43 6.92
C TRP A 564 -16.23 5.09 7.13
N LEU A 565 -16.99 5.30 6.06
CA LEU A 565 -18.36 5.81 6.14
C LEU A 565 -19.26 4.88 6.98
N GLU A 566 -19.23 3.57 6.73
CA GLU A 566 -20.01 2.60 7.51
C GLU A 566 -19.59 2.56 8.98
N LYS A 567 -18.29 2.67 9.28
CA LYS A 567 -17.78 2.75 10.65
C LYS A 567 -18.39 3.95 11.37
N LEU A 568 -18.26 5.15 10.81
CA LEU A 568 -18.80 6.37 11.43
C LEU A 568 -20.34 6.32 11.54
N ARG A 569 -21.03 5.81 10.52
CA ARG A 569 -22.49 5.65 10.55
C ARG A 569 -22.94 4.80 11.74
N ARG A 570 -22.26 3.67 11.98
CA ARG A 570 -22.54 2.75 13.08
C ARG A 570 -22.17 3.32 14.44
N GLU A 571 -20.96 3.86 14.59
CA GLU A 571 -20.44 4.35 15.88
C GLU A 571 -21.19 5.58 16.40
N PHE A 572 -21.55 6.49 15.49
CA PHE A 572 -22.28 7.72 15.82
C PHE A 572 -23.80 7.60 15.63
N LYS A 573 -24.31 6.38 15.39
CA LYS A 573 -25.74 6.05 15.32
C LYS A 573 -26.52 6.92 14.34
N PHE A 574 -25.99 7.06 13.12
CA PHE A 574 -26.71 7.68 12.01
C PHE A 574 -27.68 6.67 11.39
N ASP A 575 -28.75 6.37 12.12
CA ASP A 575 -29.86 5.53 11.64
C ASP A 575 -30.54 6.18 10.42
N ASN A 576 -31.18 5.38 9.55
CA ASN A 576 -31.81 5.85 8.30
C ASN A 576 -30.84 6.54 7.32
N VAL A 577 -29.57 6.14 7.34
CA VAL A 577 -28.60 6.44 6.28
C VAL A 577 -28.26 5.13 5.58
N GLU A 578 -28.34 5.13 4.26
CA GLU A 578 -27.95 4.03 3.38
C GLU A 578 -26.73 4.44 2.54
N ILE A 579 -25.76 3.53 2.43
CA ILE A 579 -24.54 3.70 1.65
C ILE A 579 -24.53 2.61 0.58
N THR A 580 -24.68 2.99 -0.68
CA THR A 580 -24.72 2.05 -1.80
C THR A 580 -23.52 2.27 -2.70
N ASN A 581 -22.70 1.24 -2.92
CA ASN A 581 -21.64 1.29 -3.92
C ASN A 581 -22.24 1.20 -5.33
N ILE A 582 -22.08 2.26 -6.12
CA ILE A 582 -22.61 2.40 -7.49
C ILE A 582 -21.48 2.48 -8.53
N THR A 583 -20.27 2.03 -8.16
CA THR A 583 -19.07 2.11 -9.01
C THR A 583 -19.26 1.43 -10.36
N HIS A 584 -19.93 0.27 -10.38
CA HIS A 584 -20.14 -0.55 -11.58
C HIS A 584 -21.37 -0.12 -12.40
N ASP A 585 -22.22 0.76 -11.87
CA ASP A 585 -23.45 1.18 -12.53
C ASP A 585 -23.20 2.32 -13.53
N LEU A 586 -22.11 3.07 -13.32
CA LEU A 586 -21.82 4.31 -14.03
C LEU A 586 -20.45 4.29 -14.72
N ALA A 587 -20.46 4.60 -16.01
CA ALA A 587 -19.28 5.09 -16.70
C ALA A 587 -18.97 6.53 -16.24
N CYS A 588 -17.70 6.93 -16.31
CA CYS A 588 -17.27 8.30 -16.01
C CYS A 588 -16.24 8.75 -17.05
N PHE A 589 -16.53 9.81 -17.79
CA PHE A 589 -15.61 10.37 -18.78
C PHE A 589 -15.25 11.82 -18.43
N GLY A 590 -13.95 12.09 -18.31
CA GLY A 590 -13.43 13.44 -18.13
C GLY A 590 -13.15 14.08 -19.49
N LEU A 591 -13.95 15.07 -19.90
CA LEU A 591 -13.65 15.89 -21.07
C LEU A 591 -13.08 17.23 -20.60
N MET A 592 -11.78 17.42 -20.79
CA MET A 592 -11.02 18.52 -20.19
C MET A 592 -10.19 19.25 -21.24
N GLY A 593 -10.02 20.56 -21.10
CA GLY A 593 -9.25 21.42 -22.00
C GLY A 593 -10.05 22.61 -22.51
N PRO A 594 -9.38 23.61 -23.13
CA PRO A 594 -10.02 24.85 -23.60
C PRO A 594 -11.18 24.62 -24.59
N ASN A 595 -11.14 23.56 -25.40
CA ASN A 595 -12.17 23.25 -26.38
C ASN A 595 -13.31 22.36 -25.83
N SER A 596 -13.21 21.88 -24.58
CA SER A 596 -14.18 20.95 -23.98
C SER A 596 -15.62 21.45 -24.07
N ARG A 597 -15.87 22.73 -23.79
CA ARG A 597 -17.21 23.33 -23.89
C ARG A 597 -17.74 23.29 -25.31
N SER A 598 -16.96 23.75 -26.29
CA SER A 598 -17.39 23.82 -27.69
C SER A 598 -17.77 22.44 -28.21
N ILE A 599 -16.97 21.43 -27.85
CA ILE A 599 -17.23 20.03 -28.19
C ILE A 599 -18.55 19.57 -27.56
N LEU A 600 -18.69 19.75 -26.24
CA LEU A 600 -19.87 19.24 -25.52
C LEU A 600 -21.15 19.97 -25.92
N GLN A 601 -21.08 21.29 -26.15
CA GLN A 601 -22.20 22.13 -26.56
C GLN A 601 -22.76 21.71 -27.93
N SER A 602 -21.92 21.18 -28.84
CA SER A 602 -22.39 20.65 -30.13
C SER A 602 -23.27 19.40 -29.99
N LEU A 603 -23.21 18.73 -28.84
CA LEU A 603 -23.93 17.49 -28.54
C LEU A 603 -25.13 17.70 -27.61
N THR A 604 -25.38 18.91 -27.10
CA THR A 604 -26.47 19.17 -26.17
C THR A 604 -27.17 20.50 -26.43
N SER A 605 -28.47 20.56 -26.16
CA SER A 605 -29.23 21.82 -26.14
C SER A 605 -29.10 22.56 -24.81
N THR A 606 -28.53 21.94 -23.77
CA THR A 606 -28.31 22.61 -22.49
C THR A 606 -27.24 23.69 -22.63
N ASP A 607 -27.48 24.86 -22.06
CA ASP A 607 -26.49 25.94 -22.02
C ASP A 607 -25.34 25.59 -21.07
N LEU A 608 -24.13 25.46 -21.63
CA LEU A 608 -22.89 25.15 -20.89
C LEU A 608 -22.04 26.39 -20.58
N SER A 609 -22.57 27.60 -20.78
CA SER A 609 -21.92 28.86 -20.44
C SER A 609 -21.60 28.93 -18.94
N HIS A 610 -20.63 29.77 -18.56
CA HIS A 610 -20.23 29.92 -17.17
C HIS A 610 -21.39 30.34 -16.25
N SER A 611 -22.31 31.17 -16.75
CA SER A 611 -23.50 31.60 -16.02
C SER A 611 -24.51 30.49 -15.78
N ALA A 612 -24.76 29.64 -16.79
CA ALA A 612 -25.74 28.56 -16.71
C ALA A 612 -25.20 27.29 -16.03
N PHE A 613 -23.89 27.03 -16.20
CA PHE A 613 -23.20 25.87 -15.64
C PHE A 613 -21.90 26.29 -14.92
N PRO A 614 -22.00 26.89 -13.72
CA PRO A 614 -20.83 27.35 -12.96
C PRO A 614 -19.93 26.20 -12.53
N PHE A 615 -18.66 26.51 -12.25
CA PHE A 615 -17.72 25.56 -11.66
C PHE A 615 -18.24 25.00 -10.33
N MET A 616 -17.96 23.72 -10.03
CA MET A 616 -18.45 22.98 -8.86
C MET A 616 -19.98 22.85 -8.80
N THR A 617 -20.62 22.73 -9.96
CA THR A 617 -22.04 22.35 -10.08
C THR A 617 -22.19 21.07 -10.87
N SER A 618 -23.31 20.38 -10.66
CA SER A 618 -23.67 19.13 -11.31
C SER A 618 -25.12 19.18 -11.75
N GLN A 619 -25.39 18.74 -12.98
CA GLN A 619 -26.73 18.79 -13.58
C GLN A 619 -27.02 17.50 -14.33
N GLU A 620 -28.27 17.06 -14.30
CA GLU A 620 -28.78 16.03 -15.21
C GLU A 620 -29.14 16.68 -16.55
N ILE A 621 -28.47 16.25 -17.61
CA ILE A 621 -28.60 16.83 -18.96
C ILE A 621 -28.61 15.72 -20.00
N VAL A 622 -29.00 16.06 -21.24
CA VAL A 622 -28.95 15.12 -22.36
C VAL A 622 -27.75 15.47 -23.24
N ILE A 623 -26.83 14.52 -23.41
CA ILE A 623 -25.68 14.66 -24.31
C ILE A 623 -25.81 13.61 -25.39
N ALA A 624 -25.90 14.06 -26.64
CA ALA A 624 -26.03 13.23 -27.83
C ALA A 624 -27.19 12.22 -27.76
N GLY A 625 -28.29 12.61 -27.12
CA GLY A 625 -29.49 11.79 -26.89
C GLY A 625 -29.42 10.87 -25.68
N ILE A 626 -28.36 10.93 -24.86
CA ILE A 626 -28.15 10.08 -23.69
C ILE A 626 -28.34 10.92 -22.43
N GLN A 627 -29.15 10.43 -21.48
CA GLN A 627 -29.31 11.07 -20.17
C GLN A 627 -28.04 10.85 -19.33
N VAL A 628 -27.41 11.93 -18.92
CA VAL A 628 -26.18 11.90 -18.13
C VAL A 628 -26.26 12.86 -16.97
N ARG A 629 -25.36 12.69 -16.01
CA ARG A 629 -25.02 13.73 -15.05
C ARG A 629 -23.65 14.30 -15.40
N ALA A 630 -23.62 15.58 -15.72
CA ALA A 630 -22.38 16.29 -15.96
C ALA A 630 -22.02 17.05 -14.67
N THR A 631 -20.76 16.97 -14.25
CA THR A 631 -20.23 17.73 -13.12
C THR A 631 -19.08 18.58 -13.60
N ARG A 632 -19.19 19.91 -13.48
CA ARG A 632 -18.13 20.84 -13.91
C ARG A 632 -17.04 20.91 -12.84
N ILE A 633 -16.06 20.04 -12.96
CA ILE A 633 -14.91 19.87 -12.05
C ILE A 633 -13.68 19.47 -12.89
N THR A 634 -12.48 19.54 -12.32
CA THR A 634 -11.26 19.10 -13.00
C THR A 634 -10.20 18.63 -12.01
N TYR A 635 -9.53 17.54 -12.34
CA TYR A 635 -8.29 17.10 -11.68
C TYR A 635 -7.04 17.37 -12.53
N VAL A 636 -7.20 17.99 -13.72
CA VAL A 636 -6.10 18.38 -14.61
C VAL A 636 -5.89 19.89 -14.68
N GLY A 637 -6.78 20.68 -14.07
CA GLY A 637 -6.66 22.15 -13.99
C GLY A 637 -7.07 22.91 -15.22
N GLU A 638 -7.92 22.33 -16.05
CA GLU A 638 -8.47 22.94 -17.26
C GLU A 638 -10.00 23.01 -17.16
N LEU A 639 -10.62 23.83 -18.03
CA LEU A 639 -12.06 23.79 -18.23
C LEU A 639 -12.51 22.37 -18.59
N GLY A 640 -13.60 21.88 -18.02
CA GLY A 640 -14.16 20.60 -18.41
C GLY A 640 -15.26 20.07 -17.50
N TRP A 641 -15.69 18.85 -17.80
CA TRP A 641 -16.72 18.11 -17.07
C TRP A 641 -16.30 16.65 -16.89
N GLU A 642 -16.62 16.12 -15.71
CA GLU A 642 -16.82 14.68 -15.53
C GLU A 642 -18.25 14.32 -15.93
N ILE A 643 -18.41 13.35 -16.82
CA ILE A 643 -19.69 12.95 -17.41
C ILE A 643 -20.03 11.53 -16.95
N TYR A 644 -21.05 11.42 -16.12
CA TYR A 644 -21.53 10.17 -15.55
C TYR A 644 -22.75 9.66 -16.34
N ALA A 645 -22.63 8.47 -16.92
CA ALA A 645 -23.68 7.84 -17.72
C ALA A 645 -23.91 6.41 -17.26
N SER A 646 -25.06 5.81 -17.59
CA SER A 646 -25.25 4.37 -17.42
C SER A 646 -24.12 3.62 -18.12
N ILE A 647 -23.62 2.56 -17.49
CA ILE A 647 -22.57 1.71 -18.07
C ILE A 647 -22.93 1.21 -19.49
N ASN A 648 -24.22 0.96 -19.75
CA ASN A 648 -24.73 0.48 -21.04
C ASN A 648 -24.61 1.53 -22.17
N ASP A 649 -24.66 2.81 -21.81
CA ASP A 649 -24.55 3.92 -22.77
C ASP A 649 -23.10 4.39 -22.99
N GLY A 650 -22.16 3.89 -22.17
CA GLY A 650 -20.79 4.39 -22.11
C GLY A 650 -20.06 4.39 -23.45
N LEU A 651 -20.08 3.27 -24.19
CA LEU A 651 -19.40 3.18 -25.48
C LEU A 651 -19.97 4.17 -26.51
N ASN A 652 -21.31 4.25 -26.58
CA ASN A 652 -21.99 5.14 -27.52
C ASN A 652 -21.70 6.61 -27.20
N LEU A 653 -21.75 6.99 -25.92
CA LEU A 653 -21.41 8.34 -25.49
C LEU A 653 -19.95 8.69 -25.83
N TRP A 654 -19.01 7.81 -25.52
CA TRP A 654 -17.59 7.99 -25.83
C TRP A 654 -17.36 8.27 -27.30
N GLN A 655 -17.86 7.40 -28.18
CA GLN A 655 -17.68 7.53 -29.63
C GLN A 655 -18.27 8.84 -30.19
N LYS A 656 -19.41 9.29 -29.66
CA LYS A 656 -20.02 10.56 -30.08
C LYS A 656 -19.20 11.77 -29.65
N ILE A 657 -18.64 11.76 -28.44
CA ILE A 657 -17.73 12.83 -27.97
C ILE A 657 -16.45 12.86 -28.82
N VAL A 658 -15.82 11.71 -29.06
CA VAL A 658 -14.63 11.61 -29.92
C VAL A 658 -14.93 12.16 -31.33
N SER A 659 -16.06 11.77 -31.91
CA SER A 659 -16.45 12.21 -33.26
C SER A 659 -16.67 13.73 -33.32
N ALA A 660 -17.36 14.30 -32.33
CA ALA A 660 -17.60 15.75 -32.26
C ALA A 660 -16.34 16.57 -31.99
N GLY A 661 -15.37 15.99 -31.26
CA GLY A 661 -14.13 16.68 -30.89
C GLY A 661 -13.01 16.60 -31.92
N LYS A 662 -13.12 15.73 -32.93
CA LYS A 662 -12.05 15.45 -33.90
C LYS A 662 -11.50 16.71 -34.56
N ASP A 663 -12.36 17.55 -35.13
CA ASP A 663 -11.96 18.78 -35.83
C ASP A 663 -11.56 19.91 -34.87
N LEU A 664 -11.79 19.73 -33.56
CA LEU A 664 -11.40 20.64 -32.49
C LEU A 664 -10.12 20.17 -31.76
N GLY A 665 -9.43 19.17 -32.31
CA GLY A 665 -8.15 18.67 -31.80
C GLY A 665 -8.28 17.84 -30.52
N LEU A 666 -9.44 17.25 -30.26
CA LEU A 666 -9.62 16.29 -29.16
C LEU A 666 -8.77 15.05 -29.41
N ILE A 667 -8.07 14.60 -28.37
CA ILE A 667 -7.48 13.27 -28.34
C ILE A 667 -7.90 12.51 -27.08
N ALA A 668 -7.96 11.19 -27.22
CA ALA A 668 -8.12 10.31 -26.07
C ALA A 668 -6.81 10.28 -25.28
N CYS A 669 -6.92 10.36 -23.96
CA CYS A 669 -5.79 10.47 -23.05
C CYS A 669 -5.88 9.42 -21.93
N GLY A 670 -4.73 9.06 -21.38
CA GLY A 670 -4.60 8.12 -20.28
C GLY A 670 -4.24 8.79 -18.95
N TYR A 671 -4.26 7.97 -17.89
CA TYR A 671 -4.02 8.41 -16.52
C TYR A 671 -2.61 8.95 -16.28
N ARG A 672 -1.60 8.57 -17.07
CA ARG A 672 -0.25 9.14 -16.88
C ARG A 672 -0.18 10.60 -17.28
N ALA A 673 -1.02 11.05 -18.22
CA ALA A 673 -1.16 12.46 -18.53
C ALA A 673 -1.83 13.21 -17.37
N ILE A 674 -2.86 12.60 -16.74
CA ILE A 674 -3.49 13.16 -15.52
C ILE A 674 -2.44 13.40 -14.43
N GLU A 675 -1.55 12.43 -14.17
CA GLU A 675 -0.49 12.60 -13.17
C GLU A 675 0.45 13.77 -13.47
N SER A 676 0.83 13.99 -14.73
CA SER A 676 1.63 15.17 -15.09
C SER A 676 0.85 16.49 -14.91
N LEU A 677 -0.39 16.52 -15.39
CA LEU A 677 -1.25 17.71 -15.35
C LEU A 677 -1.60 18.13 -13.91
N ARG A 678 -1.89 17.15 -13.03
CA ARG A 678 -2.24 17.37 -11.63
C ARG A 678 -1.06 17.82 -10.79
N LEU A 679 0.16 17.35 -11.10
CA LEU A 679 1.40 17.82 -10.45
C LEU A 679 1.63 19.31 -10.72
N GLU A 680 1.43 19.78 -11.95
CA GLU A 680 1.56 21.21 -12.27
C GLU A 680 0.54 22.09 -11.53
N LYS A 681 -0.65 21.55 -11.26
CA LYS A 681 -1.69 22.24 -10.48
C LYS A 681 -1.52 22.11 -8.98
N GLY A 682 -0.59 21.27 -8.53
CA GLY A 682 -0.51 20.87 -7.13
C GLY A 682 -1.82 20.26 -6.62
N TYR A 683 -2.50 19.43 -7.41
CA TYR A 683 -3.56 18.63 -6.82
C TYR A 683 -2.96 17.43 -6.10
N ARG A 684 -3.40 17.25 -4.86
CA ARG A 684 -2.89 16.23 -3.95
C ARG A 684 -3.60 14.91 -4.25
N ALA A 685 -2.89 13.81 -4.10
CA ALA A 685 -3.40 12.45 -4.28
C ALA A 685 -3.32 11.68 -2.96
N TRP A 686 -4.42 11.03 -2.58
CA TRP A 686 -4.44 10.14 -1.41
C TRP A 686 -3.60 8.88 -1.66
N ALA A 687 -2.89 8.42 -0.63
CA ALA A 687 -1.76 7.48 -0.67
C ALA A 687 -0.50 8.00 -1.42
N GLY A 688 -0.52 9.26 -1.87
CA GLY A 688 0.64 9.98 -2.42
C GLY A 688 1.09 11.06 -1.45
N GLU A 689 0.67 12.30 -1.66
CA GLU A 689 1.02 13.41 -0.78
C GLU A 689 0.15 13.48 0.49
N ILE A 690 -1.06 12.93 0.47
CA ILE A 690 -1.95 12.91 1.65
C ILE A 690 -2.28 11.48 2.07
N ASN A 691 -2.40 11.28 3.38
CA ASN A 691 -2.72 10.03 4.06
C ASN A 691 -3.24 10.31 5.49
N THR A 692 -3.43 9.24 6.26
CA THR A 692 -3.97 9.25 7.62
C THR A 692 -3.09 9.94 8.67
N GLU A 693 -1.83 10.29 8.34
CA GLU A 693 -0.91 11.05 9.21
C GLU A 693 -0.80 12.53 8.85
N THR A 694 -1.23 12.90 7.65
CA THR A 694 -1.14 14.28 7.17
C THR A 694 -2.46 14.99 7.43
N ASN A 695 -2.38 16.20 7.99
CA ASN A 695 -3.58 17.03 8.20
C ASN A 695 -3.77 18.06 7.06
N PRO A 696 -4.99 18.61 6.89
CA PRO A 696 -5.28 19.54 5.79
C PRO A 696 -4.38 20.79 5.74
N TYR A 697 -3.90 21.31 6.87
CA TYR A 697 -3.10 22.53 6.87
C TYR A 697 -1.65 22.27 6.45
N GLU A 698 -1.06 21.17 6.92
CA GLU A 698 0.25 20.70 6.45
C GLU A 698 0.22 20.46 4.93
N ALA A 699 -0.86 19.87 4.42
CA ALA A 699 -1.04 19.53 3.01
C ALA A 699 -1.36 20.72 2.09
N GLY A 700 -1.62 21.92 2.64
CA GLY A 700 -2.09 23.07 1.85
C GLY A 700 -3.58 23.00 1.44
N LEU A 701 -4.36 22.12 2.08
CA LEU A 701 -5.78 21.87 1.83
C LEU A 701 -6.71 22.55 2.85
N GLY A 702 -6.22 23.51 3.63
CA GLY A 702 -7.04 24.23 4.61
C GLY A 702 -8.28 24.93 4.03
N PHE A 703 -8.29 25.23 2.72
CA PHE A 703 -9.45 25.79 2.01
C PHE A 703 -10.65 24.83 1.95
N ALA A 704 -10.42 23.53 2.14
CA ALA A 704 -11.43 22.48 2.13
C ALA A 704 -11.94 22.13 3.55
N VAL A 705 -11.57 22.92 4.57
CA VAL A 705 -12.02 22.77 5.96
C VAL A 705 -12.93 23.93 6.37
N ALA A 706 -14.14 23.62 6.81
CA ALA A 706 -15.11 24.62 7.28
C ALA A 706 -15.18 24.64 8.82
N LEU A 707 -14.18 25.25 9.47
CA LEU A 707 -14.12 25.37 10.95
C LEU A 707 -15.33 26.06 11.60
N LYS A 708 -16.09 26.84 10.82
CA LYS A 708 -17.34 27.49 11.25
C LYS A 708 -18.50 26.52 11.49
N LYS A 709 -18.44 25.29 10.94
CA LYS A 709 -19.44 24.24 11.24
C LYS A 709 -19.42 23.94 12.72
N GLU A 710 -20.57 23.63 13.31
CA GLU A 710 -20.66 23.31 14.73
C GLU A 710 -19.76 22.12 15.11
N SER A 711 -19.90 21.01 14.37
CA SER A 711 -19.10 19.80 14.56
C SER A 711 -18.78 19.11 13.22
N PHE A 712 -17.67 18.37 13.23
CA PHE A 712 -17.31 17.32 12.26
C PHE A 712 -16.26 16.42 12.92
N HIS A 713 -16.09 15.19 12.43
CA HIS A 713 -15.13 14.25 13.00
C HIS A 713 -13.68 14.80 12.91
N GLY A 714 -12.94 14.80 14.02
CA GLY A 714 -11.59 15.36 14.09
C GLY A 714 -11.48 16.89 14.19
N LYS A 715 -12.61 17.64 14.32
CA LYS A 715 -12.59 19.12 14.35
C LYS A 715 -11.62 19.72 15.38
N SER A 716 -11.62 19.22 16.61
CA SER A 716 -10.76 19.76 17.68
C SER A 716 -9.27 19.61 17.35
N ALA A 717 -8.85 18.42 16.91
CA ALA A 717 -7.49 18.18 16.46
C ALA A 717 -7.14 19.01 15.21
N CYS A 718 -8.12 19.28 14.35
CA CYS A 718 -7.94 20.10 13.15
C CYS A 718 -7.67 21.58 13.51
N ILE A 719 -8.34 22.11 14.55
CA ILE A 719 -8.07 23.46 15.08
C ILE A 719 -6.64 23.51 15.63
N GLU A 720 -6.23 22.53 16.44
CA GLU A 720 -4.87 22.46 16.97
C GLU A 720 -3.82 22.35 15.87
N ALA A 721 -4.05 21.51 14.86
CA ALA A 721 -3.15 21.32 13.73
C ALA A 721 -2.94 22.61 12.93
N LYS A 722 -3.97 23.46 12.82
CA LYS A 722 -3.86 24.79 12.20
C LYS A 722 -2.92 25.71 12.97
N GLU A 723 -2.98 25.67 14.29
CA GLU A 723 -2.21 26.55 15.18
C GLU A 723 -0.76 26.08 15.38
N LYS A 724 -0.53 24.76 15.35
CA LYS A 724 0.76 24.13 15.70
C LYS A 724 1.45 23.45 14.51
N GLN A 725 1.31 24.01 13.31
CA GLN A 725 1.92 23.46 12.11
C GLN A 725 3.46 23.43 12.21
N LYS A 726 4.06 22.24 12.10
CA LYS A 726 5.52 22.04 12.16
C LYS A 726 6.17 21.85 10.79
N ARG A 727 5.41 21.34 9.82
CA ARG A 727 5.86 21.04 8.47
C ARG A 727 4.83 21.50 7.44
N LYS A 728 5.26 21.64 6.19
CA LYS A 728 4.40 22.02 5.09
C LYS A 728 4.76 21.22 3.85
N LEU A 729 3.75 20.82 3.09
CA LEU A 729 3.95 20.26 1.75
C LEU A 729 4.38 21.39 0.81
N VAL A 730 5.48 21.19 0.09
CA VAL A 730 6.02 22.14 -0.89
C VAL A 730 6.23 21.48 -2.24
N ALA A 731 6.16 22.27 -3.30
CA ALA A 731 6.61 21.89 -4.63
C ALA A 731 8.10 22.21 -4.79
N ILE A 732 8.86 21.27 -5.34
CA ILE A 732 10.27 21.39 -5.70
C ILE A 732 10.37 21.21 -7.22
N VAL A 733 11.08 22.11 -7.90
CA VAL A 733 11.31 22.01 -9.35
C VAL A 733 12.78 21.81 -9.67
N PHE A 734 13.03 21.08 -10.75
CA PHE A 734 14.35 20.84 -11.32
C PHE A 734 14.35 21.32 -12.77
N ASP A 735 15.37 22.10 -13.16
CA ASP A 735 15.45 22.68 -14.50
C ASP A 735 15.57 21.61 -15.60
N ASP A 736 16.24 20.51 -15.30
CA ASP A 736 16.28 19.34 -16.17
C ASP A 736 15.05 18.46 -15.95
N ILE A 737 14.16 18.44 -16.93
CA ILE A 737 12.94 17.60 -16.92
C ILE A 737 13.25 16.10 -16.82
N THR A 738 14.44 15.65 -17.22
CA THR A 738 14.81 14.22 -17.17
C THR A 738 15.27 13.78 -15.78
N SER A 739 15.58 14.72 -14.89
CA SER A 739 15.98 14.50 -13.49
C SER A 739 14.77 14.47 -12.54
N ALA A 740 13.72 13.71 -12.91
CA ALA A 740 12.49 13.63 -12.13
C ALA A 740 12.61 12.67 -10.93
N PRO A 741 12.45 13.15 -9.68
CA PRO A 741 12.24 12.27 -8.54
C PRO A 741 10.93 11.49 -8.70
N PHE A 742 10.81 10.34 -8.04
CA PHE A 742 9.62 9.51 -8.13
C PHE A 742 8.99 9.23 -6.75
N GLY A 743 9.78 9.11 -5.69
CA GLY A 743 9.29 8.88 -4.33
C GLY A 743 10.34 8.32 -3.38
N SER A 744 10.27 8.80 -2.13
CA SER A 744 11.10 8.44 -0.99
C SER A 744 12.58 8.86 -1.06
N GLU A 745 13.01 9.57 -2.11
CA GLU A 745 14.37 10.11 -2.17
C GLU A 745 14.62 11.12 -1.04
N PRO A 746 15.78 11.09 -0.36
CA PRO A 746 16.09 12.00 0.72
C PRO A 746 16.34 13.42 0.19
N ILE A 747 15.94 14.40 0.98
CA ILE A 747 16.12 15.84 0.70
C ILE A 747 17.04 16.42 1.76
N ARG A 748 18.05 17.19 1.35
CA ARG A 748 18.96 17.88 2.27
C ARG A 748 19.09 19.37 1.99
N ILE A 749 19.42 20.10 3.07
CA ILE A 749 19.92 21.47 3.04
C ILE A 749 21.18 21.49 3.90
N ASN A 750 22.27 22.10 3.41
CA ASN A 750 23.55 22.20 4.12
C ASN A 750 24.04 20.83 4.65
N ASN A 751 23.99 19.80 3.80
CA ASN A 751 24.34 18.41 4.13
C ASN A 751 23.48 17.70 5.20
N LYS A 752 22.43 18.34 5.71
CA LYS A 752 21.50 17.73 6.67
C LYS A 752 20.24 17.25 5.95
N VAL A 753 19.90 15.96 6.08
CA VAL A 753 18.63 15.42 5.58
C VAL A 753 17.48 16.02 6.41
N ILE A 754 16.52 16.64 5.73
CA ILE A 754 15.39 17.37 6.34
C ILE A 754 14.02 16.81 5.95
N GLY A 755 13.97 15.89 4.98
CA GLY A 755 12.73 15.30 4.51
C GLY A 755 12.96 14.27 3.42
N ARG A 756 11.86 13.87 2.79
CA ARG A 756 11.86 12.94 1.67
C ARG A 756 10.79 13.33 0.66
N ILE A 757 11.03 12.96 -0.59
CA ILE A 757 10.05 13.12 -1.66
C ILE A 757 8.84 12.21 -1.38
N LYS A 758 7.63 12.73 -1.58
CA LYS A 758 6.37 11.98 -1.55
C LYS A 758 6.05 11.47 -2.94
N THR A 759 6.04 12.36 -3.92
CA THR A 759 5.81 12.05 -5.33
C THR A 759 6.64 12.97 -6.21
N GLY A 760 6.85 12.55 -7.46
CA GLY A 760 7.39 13.42 -8.48
C GLY A 760 7.11 12.91 -9.88
N GLY A 761 7.47 13.71 -10.86
CA GLY A 761 7.22 13.46 -12.26
C GLY A 761 7.65 14.63 -13.14
N GLN A 762 7.25 14.59 -14.41
CA GLN A 762 7.59 15.61 -15.39
C GLN A 762 6.41 16.57 -15.57
N GLY A 763 6.67 17.87 -15.54
CA GLY A 763 5.71 18.92 -15.88
C GLY A 763 5.97 19.41 -17.30
N TYR A 764 5.21 18.92 -18.28
CA TYR A 764 5.47 19.19 -19.69
C TYR A 764 5.11 20.62 -20.12
N THR A 765 4.19 21.31 -19.43
CA THR A 765 3.86 22.71 -19.75
C THR A 765 5.00 23.64 -19.35
N ILE A 766 5.58 23.41 -18.17
CA ILE A 766 6.66 24.24 -17.62
C ILE A 766 8.06 23.75 -18.04
N ASN A 767 8.13 22.59 -18.70
CA ASN A 767 9.36 21.90 -19.13
C ASN A 767 10.36 21.69 -17.98
N LYS A 768 9.88 21.20 -16.83
CA LYS A 768 10.67 20.95 -15.62
C LYS A 768 10.24 19.65 -14.95
N ALA A 769 11.15 19.04 -14.20
CA ALA A 769 10.78 17.97 -13.28
C ALA A 769 10.18 18.60 -12.00
N ILE A 770 9.17 17.94 -11.43
CA ILE A 770 8.39 18.39 -10.29
C ILE A 770 8.44 17.31 -9.22
N ALA A 771 8.58 17.70 -7.97
CA ALA A 771 8.39 16.81 -6.84
C ALA A 771 7.69 17.51 -5.67
N TYR A 772 7.04 16.71 -4.83
CA TYR A 772 6.33 17.16 -3.64
C TYR A 772 6.93 16.55 -2.38
N ALA A 773 7.09 17.36 -1.34
CA ALA A 773 7.68 16.90 -0.08
C ALA A 773 7.17 17.69 1.12
N TYR A 774 7.05 17.03 2.27
CA TYR A 774 6.85 17.71 3.55
C TYR A 774 8.19 18.12 4.12
N LEU A 775 8.40 19.43 4.31
CA LEU A 775 9.61 19.99 4.91
C LEU A 775 9.27 20.79 6.18
N PRO A 776 10.24 20.96 7.11
CA PRO A 776 10.10 21.87 8.24
C PRO A 776 9.70 23.29 7.80
N ILE A 777 8.77 23.93 8.50
CA ILE A 777 8.12 25.17 8.04
C ILE A 777 9.12 26.33 7.81
N ASP A 778 10.19 26.37 8.59
CA ASP A 778 11.29 27.34 8.52
C ASP A 778 12.20 27.15 7.30
N THR A 779 12.02 26.07 6.55
CA THR A 779 12.78 25.77 5.32
C THR A 779 11.94 25.90 4.04
N CYS A 780 10.66 26.25 4.15
CA CYS A 780 9.68 26.16 3.05
C CYS A 780 9.56 27.43 2.18
N GLU A 781 10.48 28.40 2.30
CA GLU A 781 10.40 29.65 1.53
C GLU A 781 10.63 29.39 0.02
N PRO A 782 9.75 29.86 -0.88
CA PRO A 782 10.00 29.80 -2.31
C PRO A 782 11.33 30.46 -2.70
N GLY A 783 12.10 29.83 -3.58
CA GLY A 783 13.46 30.23 -3.93
C GLY A 783 14.55 29.59 -3.06
N THR A 784 14.18 28.84 -2.02
CA THR A 784 15.15 28.04 -1.24
C THR A 784 15.67 26.88 -2.09
N ALA A 785 17.00 26.80 -2.22
CA ALA A 785 17.67 25.70 -2.88
C ALA A 785 17.70 24.47 -1.96
N VAL A 786 17.43 23.30 -2.54
CA VAL A 786 17.49 22.00 -1.88
C VAL A 786 18.27 21.02 -2.75
N GLU A 787 18.80 19.96 -2.15
CA GLU A 787 19.41 18.86 -2.88
C GLU A 787 18.61 17.57 -2.64
N VAL A 788 18.36 16.81 -3.70
CA VAL A 788 17.62 15.53 -3.66
C VAL A 788 18.51 14.42 -4.20
N GLU A 789 18.62 13.31 -3.48
CA GLU A 789 19.49 12.21 -3.91
C GLU A 789 18.80 11.26 -4.89
N LEU A 790 19.28 11.24 -6.13
CA LEU A 790 18.86 10.34 -7.19
C LEU A 790 19.96 9.31 -7.45
N PHE A 791 19.75 8.06 -7.05
CA PHE A 791 20.66 6.93 -7.30
C PHE A 791 22.12 7.20 -6.87
N GLY A 792 22.31 7.80 -5.69
CA GLY A 792 23.63 8.14 -5.15
C GLY A 792 24.18 9.51 -5.56
N ARG A 793 23.47 10.27 -6.40
CA ARG A 793 23.88 11.61 -6.86
C ARG A 793 22.91 12.67 -6.35
N TRP A 794 23.43 13.77 -5.81
CA TRP A 794 22.62 14.89 -5.35
C TRP A 794 22.29 15.82 -6.52
N ALA A 795 21.00 15.95 -6.83
CA ALA A 795 20.46 16.86 -7.82
C ALA A 795 19.92 18.12 -7.13
N GLN A 796 20.23 19.29 -7.68
CA GLN A 796 19.78 20.57 -7.14
C GLN A 796 18.34 20.86 -7.60
N GLY A 797 17.46 21.15 -6.64
CA GLY A 797 16.09 21.60 -6.88
C GLY A 797 15.81 22.93 -6.19
N LEU A 798 14.68 23.55 -6.55
CA LEU A 798 14.24 24.83 -6.01
C LEU A 798 12.81 24.72 -5.46
N ILE A 799 12.61 25.11 -4.20
CA ILE A 799 11.25 25.24 -3.66
C ILE A 799 10.52 26.33 -4.44
N SER A 800 9.31 26.03 -4.91
CA SER A 800 8.53 26.91 -5.78
C SER A 800 7.17 27.25 -5.18
N SER A 801 6.66 28.44 -5.53
CA SER A 801 5.29 28.82 -5.21
C SER A 801 4.29 27.96 -5.98
N GLU A 802 3.17 27.65 -5.32
CA GLU A 802 2.12 26.82 -5.88
C GLU A 802 0.85 27.63 -6.23
N PRO A 803 0.06 27.17 -7.22
CA PRO A 803 0.39 26.07 -8.14
C PRO A 803 1.43 26.50 -9.19
N LEU A 804 2.14 25.54 -9.77
CA LEU A 804 3.19 25.80 -10.78
C LEU A 804 2.60 26.28 -12.11
N PHE A 805 1.32 25.96 -12.36
CA PHE A 805 0.60 26.34 -13.56
C PHE A 805 -0.77 26.97 -13.24
N ASP A 806 -1.08 28.06 -13.94
CA ASP A 806 -2.34 28.82 -13.82
C ASP A 806 -2.75 29.12 -12.36
N PRO A 807 -1.95 29.92 -11.62
CA PRO A 807 -2.19 30.21 -10.21
C PRO A 807 -3.48 30.99 -9.94
N THR A 808 -4.01 31.71 -10.94
CA THR A 808 -5.29 32.43 -10.83
C THR A 808 -6.50 31.54 -11.11
N ASN A 809 -6.28 30.29 -11.56
CA ASN A 809 -7.31 29.35 -12.03
C ASN A 809 -8.20 29.97 -13.12
N GLU A 810 -7.61 30.79 -14.00
CA GLU A 810 -8.33 31.39 -15.11
C GLU A 810 -8.83 30.33 -16.08
N ARG A 811 -8.02 29.31 -16.37
CA ARG A 811 -8.37 28.26 -17.34
C ARG A 811 -9.55 27.40 -16.91
N VAL A 812 -9.68 27.16 -15.61
CA VAL A 812 -10.82 26.42 -15.03
C VAL A 812 -12.13 27.23 -15.16
N ARG A 813 -12.02 28.56 -15.11
CA ARG A 813 -13.17 29.48 -15.11
C ARG A 813 -13.61 29.91 -16.51
N LEU A 814 -12.80 29.66 -17.54
CA LEU A 814 -13.10 29.90 -18.96
C LEU A 814 -14.48 29.44 -19.37
#